data_AF-A0A210Q8Z4-F1
#
_entry.id   AF-A0A210Q8Z4-F1
#
_cell.length_a   1.000
_cell.length_b   1.000
_cell.length_c   1.000
_cell.angle_alpha   90.00
_cell.angle_beta   90.00
_cell.angle_gamma   90.00
#
_symmetry.space_group_name_H-M   'P 1'
#
loop_
_entity.id
_entity.type
_entity.pdbx_description
1 polymer ?
#
loop_
_entity_poly.entity_id
_entity_poly.type
_entity_poly.pdbx_seq_one_letter_code
_entity_poly.pdbx_strand_id
1 'polypeptide(L)'
;MSEQTSFDKGSLQKQKRFGTFGNVFSFGNSAPDPVVSEPTDSVVNTSASDQPRQAWGSQIEFILTCVGYAVGLGNVWRFPYLCFKNGGGAFLIPYVICLLLVGIPIFYLELSLGQFASLGPLKVWTINPALKGLGMCLVIIPAMISIYYNVVIAYCIYYFFASMTSALPWVTCDNSWNTCDCHDSTLNMSLADPWQGSRPECLNYTSNTTTSASEEYFFEKVLGRSGGIGEPGNVKWDVMLCNLLGWFIVFLVLSKGIQSLGKVVYFSAIFPYVLLTVLLVRGLTLDGYYDGIMFYITPDWDKVANANVWSDAATQIFFSLSACQGGLIAMASYNKFTNLTLRDALLVPVINCLTSFYAGFAIFSVLGFMAYSKGVSVEDVATGGPGLVFIVYPEGLSQMPVPTLWAILFFFMMMTLGFSSQFSIVEAVITGLMDQFSNILNTKWRKIGFRFLICLTGFLLGLPMVTEGGYYMFEMTDHFISGFPMLFIGLAELIAINFIYGFWNFKQDIEMMLGQNTCITISFLFFGIMWCFVSPICLAAVIVAKCIDYEKFVSDGYVYPDWAQAIGWLIVAGALCFMPIWYIIYMCKNGLFTLCKRVNTPTRAWGPALPENRTGPRYSQTVEVTPVIDMDVEGGLYRPKGKVISYEPGEPRGYANGNYSQTNTVPSAPDLQNGGLEPSYEHGYINSTFSHPDESGKKDDSTKF
;
A
#
# COMPACT_ATOMS: atom_id res chain seq x y z
N MET A 1 -19.90 48.55 -43.71
CA MET A 1 -20.19 49.78 -42.95
C MET A 1 -19.55 49.60 -41.59
N SER A 2 -18.24 49.86 -41.43
CA SER A 2 -17.63 51.18 -41.05
C SER A 2 -18.20 51.67 -39.71
N GLU A 3 -17.43 51.84 -38.64
CA GLU A 3 -16.27 52.74 -38.54
C GLU A 3 -15.21 52.33 -37.51
N GLN A 4 -13.99 52.80 -37.79
CA GLN A 4 -12.77 52.76 -36.98
C GLN A 4 -12.71 53.91 -35.97
N THR A 5 -11.90 53.74 -34.91
CA THR A 5 -10.80 54.62 -34.42
C THR A 5 -10.47 54.25 -32.95
N SER A 6 -9.29 54.35 -32.34
CA SER A 6 -7.86 54.48 -32.68
C SER A 6 -7.19 55.12 -31.45
N PHE A 7 -6.22 54.41 -30.81
CA PHE A 7 -5.18 54.90 -29.87
C PHE A 7 -5.65 55.50 -28.51
N ASP A 8 -4.96 55.40 -27.35
CA ASP A 8 -3.52 55.41 -27.08
C ASP A 8 -3.13 54.82 -25.70
N LYS A 9 -1.83 54.59 -25.50
CA LYS A 9 -1.14 54.01 -24.32
C LYS A 9 -1.05 54.95 -23.10
N GLY A 10 -0.88 54.40 -21.89
CA GLY A 10 -0.28 55.17 -20.77
C GLY A 10 -0.46 54.62 -19.35
N SER A 11 0.64 54.14 -18.78
CA SER A 11 0.88 53.72 -17.38
C SER A 11 0.80 54.83 -16.32
N LEU A 12 0.51 54.50 -15.04
CA LEU A 12 1.12 55.01 -13.76
C LEU A 12 0.19 54.69 -12.55
N GLN A 13 0.63 53.89 -11.57
CA GLN A 13 1.21 54.27 -10.26
C GLN A 13 0.23 54.73 -9.14
N LYS A 14 0.47 54.14 -7.95
CA LYS A 14 0.39 54.73 -6.58
C LYS A 14 -1.00 55.03 -6.00
N GLN A 15 -1.27 55.03 -4.69
CA GLN A 15 -0.63 54.58 -3.44
C GLN A 15 -1.65 54.87 -2.31
N LYS A 16 -1.61 54.08 -1.23
CA LYS A 16 -1.92 54.37 0.20
C LYS A 16 -2.89 55.52 0.57
N ARG A 17 -3.87 55.20 1.42
CA ARG A 17 -4.54 56.14 2.34
C ARG A 17 -3.95 56.04 3.76
N PHE A 18 -3.67 57.21 4.34
CA PHE A 18 -3.37 57.49 5.74
C PHE A 18 -4.67 57.80 6.51
N GLY A 19 -4.64 57.60 7.83
CA GLY A 19 -5.56 58.22 8.80
C GLY A 19 -4.74 58.91 9.91
N THR A 20 -5.22 60.06 10.37
CA THR A 20 -4.49 61.08 11.16
C THR A 20 -5.20 61.37 12.49
N PHE A 21 -4.49 62.04 13.41
CA PHE A 21 -4.86 62.80 14.64
C PHE A 21 -4.62 62.07 15.99
N GLY A 22 -4.00 62.66 17.03
CA GLY A 22 -3.56 64.04 17.30
C GLY A 22 -2.63 64.17 18.53
N ASN A 23 -2.14 65.39 18.75
CA ASN A 23 -1.05 65.88 19.65
C ASN A 23 -1.23 65.70 21.17
N VAL A 24 -0.13 65.74 21.95
CA VAL A 24 0.22 66.75 23.02
C VAL A 24 1.69 66.55 23.51
N PHE A 25 2.39 67.66 23.78
CA PHE A 25 3.78 67.79 24.26
C PHE A 25 4.00 67.42 25.74
N SER A 26 5.18 66.88 26.07
CA SER A 26 5.94 67.20 27.30
C SER A 26 7.42 66.80 27.18
N PHE A 27 8.33 67.69 27.56
CA PHE A 27 9.77 67.46 27.71
C PHE A 27 10.07 66.83 29.08
N GLY A 28 11.04 65.91 29.14
CA GLY A 28 11.61 65.39 30.38
C GLY A 28 12.85 64.53 30.10
N ASN A 29 14.02 65.05 30.47
CA ASN A 29 15.30 64.35 30.44
C ASN A 29 15.36 63.28 31.55
N SER A 30 15.67 62.04 31.21
CA SER A 30 16.29 61.07 32.11
C SER A 30 17.00 59.98 31.28
N ALA A 31 18.26 59.71 31.63
CA ALA A 31 19.15 58.75 30.96
C ALA A 31 18.58 57.32 30.93
N PRO A 32 18.89 56.50 29.90
CA PRO A 32 18.55 55.09 29.91
C PRO A 32 19.66 54.25 30.56
N ASP A 33 19.25 53.38 31.50
CA ASP A 33 20.05 52.27 32.03
C ASP A 33 20.38 51.23 30.91
N PRO A 34 21.49 50.46 31.04
CA PRO A 34 21.93 49.55 29.99
C PRO A 34 21.06 48.29 29.98
N VAL A 35 20.31 48.10 28.90
CA VAL A 35 19.65 46.82 28.59
C VAL A 35 20.71 45.85 28.08
N VAL A 36 20.88 44.75 28.80
CA VAL A 36 21.65 43.57 28.39
C VAL A 36 21.02 43.00 27.12
N SER A 37 21.74 43.05 26.00
CA SER A 37 21.35 42.40 24.74
C SER A 37 21.74 40.92 24.79
N GLU A 38 20.74 40.04 24.70
CA GLU A 38 20.95 38.62 24.35
C GLU A 38 21.60 38.52 22.95
N PRO A 39 22.51 37.56 22.70
CA PRO A 39 23.13 37.43 21.39
C PRO A 39 22.11 36.87 20.40
N THR A 40 21.90 37.61 19.31
CA THR A 40 21.14 37.19 18.14
C THR A 40 21.74 35.92 17.55
N ASP A 41 20.93 34.85 17.47
CA ASP A 41 21.24 33.63 16.74
C ASP A 41 21.71 33.95 15.32
N SER A 42 22.92 33.49 15.00
CA SER A 42 23.46 33.54 13.65
C SER A 42 22.64 32.60 12.76
N VAL A 43 22.01 33.18 11.73
CA VAL A 43 21.28 32.46 10.70
C VAL A 43 22.26 31.55 9.96
N VAL A 44 22.27 30.27 10.33
CA VAL A 44 22.90 29.21 9.55
C VAL A 44 22.13 29.10 8.24
N ASN A 45 22.78 29.46 7.13
CA ASN A 45 22.31 29.15 5.79
C ASN A 45 22.40 27.63 5.58
N THR A 46 21.37 26.89 6.01
CA THR A 46 21.17 25.49 5.65
C THR A 46 20.88 25.40 4.15
N SER A 47 21.66 24.58 3.46
CA SER A 47 21.39 24.18 2.08
C SER A 47 19.96 23.63 1.96
N ALA A 48 19.34 23.77 0.80
CA ALA A 48 17.94 23.40 0.50
C ALA A 48 17.56 21.91 0.71
N SER A 49 18.39 21.10 1.39
CA SER A 49 18.22 19.69 1.74
C SER A 49 17.48 19.45 3.07
N ASP A 50 17.33 20.47 3.93
CA ASP A 50 16.90 20.27 5.33
C ASP A 50 15.43 20.64 5.61
N GLN A 51 14.56 20.64 4.60
CA GLN A 51 13.13 20.71 4.89
C GLN A 51 12.67 19.37 5.47
N PRO A 52 12.09 19.34 6.68
CA PRO A 52 11.60 18.12 7.29
C PRO A 52 10.57 17.48 6.35
N ARG A 53 10.67 16.15 6.21
CA ARG A 53 9.70 15.39 5.42
C ARG A 53 8.29 15.70 5.93
N GLN A 54 7.34 15.80 5.01
CA GLN A 54 5.94 15.96 5.38
C GLN A 54 5.49 14.80 6.27
N ALA A 55 4.61 15.06 7.23
CA ALA A 55 4.03 14.02 8.08
C ALA A 55 2.52 13.93 7.86
N TRP A 56 1.95 12.78 8.21
CA TRP A 56 0.49 12.63 8.30
C TRP A 56 -0.12 13.64 9.26
N GLY A 57 -1.32 14.14 8.94
CA GLY A 57 -2.05 15.07 9.80
C GLY A 57 -2.54 14.41 11.09
N SER A 58 -2.82 13.11 11.04
CA SER A 58 -3.10 12.29 12.22
C SER A 58 -2.74 10.82 11.98
N GLN A 59 -2.66 10.02 13.05
CA GLN A 59 -2.41 8.58 12.95
C GLN A 59 -3.53 7.84 12.22
N ILE A 60 -4.78 8.31 12.34
CA ILE A 60 -5.93 7.69 11.66
C ILE A 60 -5.82 7.86 10.15
N GLU A 61 -5.28 8.99 9.67
CA GLU A 61 -5.05 9.19 8.23
C GLU A 61 -4.10 8.12 7.67
N PHE A 62 -3.02 7.83 8.39
CA PHE A 62 -2.09 6.75 8.03
C PHE A 62 -2.77 5.38 8.02
N ILE A 63 -3.46 5.02 9.11
CA ILE A 63 -4.14 3.72 9.23
C ILE A 63 -5.19 3.54 8.14
N LEU A 64 -6.06 4.53 7.92
CA LEU A 64 -7.08 4.46 6.88
C LEU A 64 -6.46 4.42 5.47
N THR A 65 -5.33 5.09 5.25
CA THR A 65 -4.59 4.98 3.97
C THR A 65 -4.04 3.57 3.77
N CYS A 66 -3.45 2.96 4.79
CA CYS A 66 -2.97 1.57 4.71
C CYS A 66 -4.13 0.57 4.56
N VAL A 67 -5.26 0.79 5.24
CA VAL A 67 -6.48 -0.03 5.05
C VAL A 67 -7.02 0.14 3.63
N GLY A 68 -7.12 1.36 3.10
CA GLY A 68 -7.57 1.61 1.73
C GLY A 68 -6.59 1.09 0.66
N TYR A 69 -5.29 1.00 1.00
CA TYR A 69 -4.29 0.39 0.14
C TYR A 69 -4.42 -1.14 0.07
N ALA A 70 -4.66 -1.79 1.22
CA ALA A 70 -4.84 -3.24 1.29
C ALA A 70 -6.24 -3.67 0.79
N VAL A 71 -7.28 -2.94 1.18
CA VAL A 71 -8.67 -3.24 0.82
C VAL A 71 -9.00 -2.60 -0.54
N GLY A 72 -9.05 -3.43 -1.57
CA GLY A 72 -9.42 -3.04 -2.92
C GLY A 72 -10.42 -3.98 -3.57
N LEU A 73 -10.51 -3.94 -4.91
CA LEU A 73 -11.41 -4.81 -5.69
C LEU A 73 -11.19 -6.30 -5.40
N GLY A 74 -9.93 -6.70 -5.17
CA GLY A 74 -9.50 -8.07 -4.82
C GLY A 74 -10.28 -8.69 -3.66
N ASN A 75 -10.62 -7.90 -2.64
CA ASN A 75 -11.34 -8.36 -1.46
C ASN A 75 -12.79 -8.74 -1.77
N VAL A 76 -13.38 -8.13 -2.81
CA VAL A 76 -14.77 -8.33 -3.20
C VAL A 76 -14.93 -9.42 -4.26
N TRP A 77 -14.04 -9.48 -5.25
CA TRP A 77 -14.23 -10.38 -6.41
C TRP A 77 -13.33 -11.62 -6.45
N ARG A 78 -12.20 -11.61 -5.73
CA ARG A 78 -11.15 -12.62 -5.86
C ARG A 78 -11.08 -13.47 -4.62
N PHE A 79 -11.11 -12.86 -3.44
CA PHE A 79 -11.14 -13.62 -2.19
C PHE A 79 -12.38 -14.52 -2.08
N PRO A 80 -13.62 -14.04 -2.32
CA PRO A 80 -14.79 -14.90 -2.24
C PRO A 80 -14.70 -16.04 -3.26
N TYR A 81 -14.22 -15.74 -4.47
CA TYR A 81 -13.97 -16.74 -5.52
C TYR A 81 -12.98 -17.83 -5.08
N LEU A 82 -11.81 -17.43 -4.59
CA LEU A 82 -10.79 -18.37 -4.13
C LEU A 82 -11.27 -19.20 -2.93
N CYS A 83 -12.05 -18.60 -2.03
CA CYS A 83 -12.59 -19.29 -0.87
C CYS A 83 -13.44 -20.49 -1.30
N PHE A 84 -14.42 -20.30 -2.19
CA PHE A 84 -15.26 -21.42 -2.62
C PHE A 84 -14.48 -22.42 -3.49
N LYS A 85 -13.68 -21.93 -4.45
CA LYS A 85 -12.89 -22.79 -5.35
C LYS A 85 -12.03 -23.77 -4.57
N ASN A 86 -11.45 -23.30 -3.46
CA ASN A 86 -10.47 -24.02 -2.65
C ASN A 86 -11.04 -24.63 -1.36
N GLY A 87 -12.35 -24.93 -1.34
CA GLY A 87 -12.97 -25.74 -0.28
C GLY A 87 -13.79 -24.95 0.75
N GLY A 88 -14.37 -23.84 0.32
CA GLY A 88 -15.26 -23.00 1.12
C GLY A 88 -14.60 -22.54 2.42
N GLY A 89 -15.24 -22.83 3.55
CA GLY A 89 -14.72 -22.44 4.87
C GLY A 89 -13.37 -23.07 5.22
N ALA A 90 -13.02 -24.21 4.63
CA ALA A 90 -11.74 -24.88 4.89
C ALA A 90 -10.54 -24.06 4.38
N PHE A 91 -10.73 -23.25 3.32
CA PHE A 91 -9.72 -22.34 2.77
C PHE A 91 -9.23 -21.28 3.77
N LEU A 92 -10.03 -20.94 4.78
CA LEU A 92 -9.65 -19.95 5.80
C LEU A 92 -8.43 -20.40 6.61
N ILE A 93 -8.20 -21.71 6.74
CA ILE A 93 -7.04 -22.26 7.46
C ILE A 93 -5.73 -21.93 6.74
N PRO A 94 -5.49 -22.37 5.48
CA PRO A 94 -4.28 -22.00 4.76
C PRO A 94 -4.16 -20.48 4.60
N TYR A 95 -5.27 -19.77 4.41
CA TYR A 95 -5.28 -18.31 4.31
C TYR A 95 -4.76 -17.61 5.59
N VAL A 96 -5.27 -17.97 6.78
CA VAL A 96 -4.82 -17.41 8.06
C VAL A 96 -3.40 -17.86 8.41
N ILE A 97 -3.02 -19.09 8.08
CA ILE A 97 -1.64 -19.55 8.30
C ILE A 97 -0.67 -18.75 7.42
N CYS A 98 -0.96 -18.57 6.13
CA CYS A 98 -0.15 -17.73 5.24
C CYS A 98 -0.07 -16.27 5.72
N LEU A 99 -1.18 -15.73 6.26
CA LEU A 99 -1.19 -14.40 6.88
C LEU A 99 -0.21 -14.32 8.07
N LEU A 100 -0.26 -15.28 9.00
CA LEU A 100 0.57 -15.27 10.20
C LEU A 100 2.05 -15.53 9.90
N LEU A 101 2.34 -16.44 8.97
CA LEU A 101 3.70 -16.89 8.69
C LEU A 101 4.45 -16.02 7.66
N VAL A 102 3.72 -15.31 6.79
CA VAL A 102 4.33 -14.56 5.69
C VAL A 102 3.78 -13.14 5.59
N GLY A 103 2.46 -12.98 5.56
CA GLY A 103 1.81 -11.68 5.36
C GLY A 103 2.18 -10.64 6.43
N ILE A 104 1.82 -10.88 7.69
CA ILE A 104 2.10 -9.98 8.82
C ILE A 104 3.61 -9.74 9.01
N PRO A 105 4.48 -10.78 8.96
CA PRO A 105 5.93 -10.56 9.02
C PRO A 105 6.45 -9.58 7.97
N ILE A 106 6.13 -9.79 6.69
CA ILE A 106 6.61 -8.90 5.61
C ILE A 106 6.01 -7.50 5.76
N PHE A 107 4.73 -7.41 6.10
CA PHE A 107 4.05 -6.14 6.33
C PHE A 107 4.75 -5.33 7.44
N TYR A 108 5.09 -5.97 8.56
CA TYR A 108 5.82 -5.32 9.65
C TYR A 108 7.24 -4.89 9.23
N LEU A 109 7.91 -5.69 8.40
CA LEU A 109 9.24 -5.38 7.88
C LEU A 109 9.21 -4.12 7.00
N GLU A 110 8.32 -4.05 6.01
CA GLU A 110 8.22 -2.89 5.10
C GLU A 110 7.82 -1.61 5.85
N LEU A 111 6.85 -1.69 6.77
CA LEU A 111 6.45 -0.52 7.56
C LEU A 111 7.61 -0.03 8.46
N SER A 112 8.32 -0.94 9.12
CA SER A 112 9.46 -0.60 9.97
C SER A 112 10.59 0.03 9.16
N LEU A 113 10.89 -0.54 7.99
CA LEU A 113 11.92 -0.05 7.08
C LEU A 113 11.60 1.37 6.58
N GLY A 114 10.36 1.60 6.16
CA GLY A 114 9.89 2.91 5.71
C GLY A 114 9.93 3.96 6.82
N GLN A 115 9.37 3.65 8.00
CA GLN A 115 9.31 4.59 9.12
C GLN A 115 10.70 4.96 9.64
N PHE A 116 11.60 3.97 9.79
CA PHE A 116 12.96 4.19 10.30
C PHE A 116 13.75 5.15 9.42
N ALA A 117 13.80 4.86 8.13
CA ALA A 117 14.58 5.64 7.18
C ALA A 117 13.91 6.99 6.85
N SER A 118 12.57 7.06 6.93
CA SER A 118 11.79 8.17 6.39
C SER A 118 12.16 8.46 4.92
N LEU A 119 12.39 7.40 4.14
CA LEU A 119 12.73 7.43 2.71
C LEU A 119 11.74 6.58 1.90
N GLY A 120 11.47 7.01 0.67
CA GLY A 120 10.66 6.26 -0.29
C GLY A 120 11.31 4.94 -0.75
N PRO A 121 10.53 4.06 -1.41
CA PRO A 121 10.90 2.67 -1.70
C PRO A 121 12.15 2.50 -2.56
N LEU A 122 12.56 3.53 -3.32
CA LEU A 122 13.81 3.50 -4.10
C LEU A 122 15.02 4.04 -3.32
N LYS A 123 14.82 5.05 -2.45
CA LYS A 123 15.93 5.70 -1.71
C LYS A 123 16.29 4.97 -0.42
N VAL A 124 15.36 4.19 0.13
CA VAL A 124 15.59 3.36 1.32
C VAL A 124 16.72 2.33 1.13
N TRP A 125 16.98 1.92 -0.11
CA TRP A 125 18.09 1.02 -0.47
C TRP A 125 19.49 1.64 -0.33
N THR A 126 19.60 2.83 0.26
CA THR A 126 20.85 3.32 0.84
C THR A 126 21.34 2.45 2.01
N ILE A 127 20.47 1.58 2.56
CA ILE A 127 20.83 0.48 3.47
C ILE A 127 21.78 -0.54 2.82
N ASN A 128 21.63 -0.77 1.51
CA ASN A 128 22.54 -1.58 0.70
C ASN A 128 22.54 -1.10 -0.76
N PRO A 129 23.51 -0.25 -1.16
CA PRO A 129 23.58 0.32 -2.50
C PRO A 129 23.67 -0.69 -3.64
N ALA A 130 24.27 -1.86 -3.39
CA ALA A 130 24.39 -2.92 -4.39
C ALA A 130 23.02 -3.51 -4.75
N LEU A 131 22.07 -3.44 -3.81
CA LEU A 131 20.70 -3.93 -3.98
C LEU A 131 19.72 -2.83 -4.35
N LYS A 132 20.17 -1.62 -4.72
CA LYS A 132 19.27 -0.54 -5.15
C LYS A 132 18.37 -0.92 -6.35
N GLY A 133 18.76 -1.91 -7.15
CA GLY A 133 17.90 -2.51 -8.18
C GLY A 133 16.58 -3.05 -7.64
N LEU A 134 16.55 -3.58 -6.41
CA LEU A 134 15.33 -4.01 -5.72
C LEU A 134 14.36 -2.82 -5.51
N GLY A 135 14.90 -1.67 -5.12
CA GLY A 135 14.13 -0.42 -5.05
C GLY A 135 13.56 0.06 -6.38
N MET A 136 14.21 -0.25 -7.50
CA MET A 136 13.67 0.07 -8.82
C MET A 136 12.48 -0.84 -9.15
N CYS A 137 12.57 -2.12 -8.81
CA CYS A 137 11.45 -3.06 -8.93
C CYS A 137 10.24 -2.60 -8.10
N LEU A 138 10.47 -2.13 -6.86
CA LEU A 138 9.43 -1.57 -5.97
C LEU A 138 8.82 -0.25 -6.45
N VAL A 139 9.28 0.32 -7.57
CA VAL A 139 8.67 1.49 -8.22
C VAL A 139 8.07 1.11 -9.56
N ILE A 140 8.72 0.23 -10.32
CA ILE A 140 8.28 -0.17 -11.67
C ILE A 140 7.05 -1.08 -11.59
N ILE A 141 7.02 -2.05 -10.68
CA ILE A 141 5.86 -2.93 -10.52
C ILE A 141 4.60 -2.17 -10.16
N PRO A 142 4.54 -1.35 -9.08
CA PRO A 142 3.35 -0.57 -8.80
C PRO A 142 3.02 0.43 -9.92
N ALA A 143 4.01 0.92 -10.68
CA ALA A 143 3.72 1.74 -11.86
C ALA A 143 2.97 0.95 -12.94
N MET A 144 3.38 -0.29 -13.24
CA MET A 144 2.64 -1.16 -14.17
C MET A 144 1.25 -1.53 -13.64
N ILE A 145 1.15 -1.87 -12.35
CA ILE A 145 -0.13 -2.16 -11.68
C ILE A 145 -1.08 -0.97 -11.81
N SER A 146 -0.60 0.24 -11.53
CA SER A 146 -1.43 1.44 -11.59
C SER A 146 -2.07 1.69 -12.96
N ILE A 147 -1.43 1.25 -14.05
CA ILE A 147 -1.93 1.44 -15.42
C ILE A 147 -3.15 0.57 -15.64
N TYR A 148 -3.00 -0.75 -15.48
CA TYR A 148 -4.07 -1.70 -15.77
C TYR A 148 -5.17 -1.66 -14.70
N TYR A 149 -4.83 -1.36 -13.44
CA TYR A 149 -5.79 -1.21 -12.37
C TYR A 149 -6.72 -0.01 -12.59
N ASN A 150 -6.21 1.10 -13.15
CA ASN A 150 -7.06 2.24 -13.50
C ASN A 150 -8.03 1.93 -14.65
N VAL A 151 -7.67 1.03 -15.56
CA VAL A 151 -8.59 0.56 -16.62
C VAL A 151 -9.78 -0.19 -16.01
N VAL A 152 -9.57 -1.00 -14.98
CA VAL A 152 -10.66 -1.63 -14.24
C VAL A 152 -11.54 -0.58 -13.54
N ILE A 153 -10.94 0.45 -12.94
CA ILE A 153 -11.70 1.57 -12.37
C ILE A 153 -12.50 2.28 -13.45
N ALA A 154 -11.96 2.42 -14.67
CA ALA A 154 -12.69 2.99 -15.80
C ALA A 154 -13.94 2.18 -16.15
N TYR A 155 -13.89 0.84 -16.09
CA TYR A 155 -15.08 0.00 -16.23
C TYR A 155 -16.09 0.28 -15.10
N CYS A 156 -15.66 0.41 -13.84
CA CYS A 156 -16.56 0.78 -12.74
C CYS A 156 -17.23 2.15 -12.96
N ILE A 157 -16.46 3.16 -13.44
CA ILE A 157 -16.97 4.49 -13.78
C ILE A 157 -18.00 4.39 -14.92
N TYR A 158 -17.70 3.61 -15.96
CA TYR A 158 -18.60 3.40 -17.09
C TYR A 158 -19.94 2.80 -16.62
N TYR A 159 -19.89 1.72 -15.85
CA TYR A 159 -21.10 1.06 -15.34
C TYR A 159 -21.88 1.93 -14.34
N PHE A 160 -21.19 2.74 -13.53
CA PHE A 160 -21.84 3.71 -12.64
C PHE A 160 -22.67 4.72 -13.43
N PHE A 161 -22.13 5.29 -14.52
CA PHE A 161 -22.91 6.17 -15.38
C PHE A 161 -23.98 5.43 -16.19
N ALA A 162 -23.68 4.23 -16.69
CA ALA A 162 -24.64 3.40 -17.41
C ALA A 162 -25.83 2.95 -16.54
N SER A 163 -25.66 2.92 -15.22
CA SER A 163 -26.73 2.64 -14.26
C SER A 163 -27.66 3.83 -14.04
N MET A 164 -27.36 5.04 -14.51
CA MET A 164 -28.20 6.23 -14.32
C MET A 164 -29.37 6.29 -15.32
N THR A 165 -30.17 5.24 -15.34
CA THR A 165 -31.30 5.04 -16.25
C THR A 165 -32.43 4.31 -15.53
N SER A 166 -33.66 4.45 -16.03
CA SER A 166 -34.82 3.74 -15.50
C SER A 166 -34.83 2.24 -15.81
N ALA A 167 -34.20 1.85 -16.92
CA ALA A 167 -34.06 0.45 -17.34
C ALA A 167 -32.58 0.17 -17.63
N LEU A 168 -32.01 -0.80 -16.90
CA LEU A 168 -30.59 -1.14 -17.01
C LEU A 168 -30.30 -1.80 -18.37
N PRO A 169 -29.20 -1.45 -19.06
CA PRO A 169 -28.97 -1.88 -20.44
C PRO A 169 -28.50 -3.34 -20.58
N TRP A 170 -28.15 -4.01 -19.48
CA TRP A 170 -27.74 -5.43 -19.44
C TRP A 170 -28.88 -6.38 -19.02
N VAL A 171 -30.13 -5.92 -19.06
CA VAL A 171 -31.30 -6.73 -18.69
C VAL A 171 -31.84 -7.51 -19.87
N THR A 172 -32.00 -6.83 -21.00
CA THR A 172 -32.64 -7.35 -22.19
C THR A 172 -31.61 -7.74 -23.23
N CYS A 173 -31.97 -8.69 -24.08
CA CYS A 173 -31.17 -9.05 -25.25
C CYS A 173 -31.63 -8.34 -26.55
N ASP A 174 -32.58 -7.41 -26.47
CA ASP A 174 -33.08 -6.61 -27.60
C ASP A 174 -32.31 -5.29 -27.79
N ASN A 175 -30.98 -5.36 -27.86
CA ASN A 175 -30.14 -4.19 -28.11
C ASN A 175 -29.31 -4.35 -29.39
N SER A 176 -28.75 -3.26 -29.90
CA SER A 176 -27.97 -3.27 -31.15
C SER A 176 -26.67 -4.06 -31.09
N TRP A 177 -26.17 -4.37 -29.89
CA TRP A 177 -24.92 -5.12 -29.67
C TRP A 177 -25.17 -6.61 -29.42
N ASN A 178 -26.42 -7.02 -29.18
CA ASN A 178 -26.68 -8.40 -28.83
C ASN A 178 -26.59 -9.32 -30.05
N THR A 179 -26.20 -10.57 -29.85
CA THR A 179 -26.17 -11.59 -30.91
C THR A 179 -27.41 -12.49 -30.84
N CYS A 180 -27.54 -13.45 -31.76
CA CYS A 180 -28.60 -14.45 -31.68
C CYS A 180 -28.34 -15.54 -30.61
N ASP A 181 -27.15 -15.57 -30.00
CA ASP A 181 -26.79 -16.46 -28.88
C ASP A 181 -27.30 -15.94 -27.52
N CYS A 182 -27.69 -14.67 -27.46
CA CYS A 182 -28.13 -14.01 -26.24
C CYS A 182 -29.42 -14.65 -25.70
N HIS A 183 -29.46 -14.93 -24.40
CA HIS A 183 -30.63 -15.43 -23.73
C HIS A 183 -31.11 -14.44 -22.66
N ASP A 184 -32.36 -13.99 -22.78
CA ASP A 184 -33.00 -13.16 -21.77
C ASP A 184 -33.55 -14.04 -20.64
N SER A 185 -33.07 -13.81 -19.43
CA SER A 185 -33.55 -14.50 -18.21
C SER A 185 -35.05 -14.34 -17.95
N THR A 186 -35.72 -13.38 -18.58
CA THR A 186 -37.17 -13.10 -18.43
C THR A 186 -38.04 -13.81 -19.47
N LEU A 187 -37.45 -14.38 -20.53
CA LEU A 187 -38.17 -15.02 -21.63
C LEU A 187 -38.21 -16.54 -21.43
N ASN A 188 -39.41 -17.13 -21.41
CA ASN A 188 -39.59 -18.58 -21.35
C ASN A 188 -39.08 -19.23 -22.64
N MET A 189 -38.13 -20.17 -22.49
CA MET A 189 -37.44 -20.93 -23.55
C MET A 189 -38.38 -21.83 -24.41
N SER A 190 -39.68 -21.82 -24.14
CA SER A 190 -40.70 -22.59 -24.84
C SER A 190 -41.31 -21.86 -26.05
N LEU A 191 -40.88 -20.64 -26.35
CA LEU A 191 -41.36 -19.87 -27.50
C LEU A 191 -40.53 -20.18 -28.76
N ALA A 192 -41.21 -20.49 -29.86
CA ALA A 192 -40.61 -20.64 -31.19
C ALA A 192 -39.95 -19.33 -31.71
N ASP A 193 -40.25 -18.21 -31.07
CA ASP A 193 -39.62 -16.92 -31.26
C ASP A 193 -39.41 -16.26 -29.88
N PRO A 194 -38.23 -16.45 -29.25
CA PRO A 194 -37.89 -15.82 -27.98
C PRO A 194 -37.99 -14.30 -28.04
N TRP A 195 -37.77 -13.73 -29.23
CA TRP A 195 -37.66 -12.30 -29.49
C TRP A 195 -38.99 -11.65 -29.83
N GLN A 196 -40.09 -12.40 -29.89
CA GLN A 196 -41.44 -11.88 -30.19
C GLN A 196 -41.47 -10.96 -31.44
N GLY A 197 -40.67 -11.28 -32.46
CA GLY A 197 -40.60 -10.56 -33.72
C GLY A 197 -39.65 -9.37 -33.76
N SER A 198 -38.93 -9.04 -32.69
CA SER A 198 -37.93 -7.95 -32.71
C SER A 198 -36.64 -8.34 -33.44
N ARG A 199 -36.31 -9.63 -33.51
CA ARG A 199 -35.11 -10.17 -34.18
C ARG A 199 -35.44 -11.30 -35.17
N PRO A 200 -36.05 -10.99 -36.33
CA PRO A 200 -36.42 -12.00 -37.33
C PRO A 200 -35.22 -12.77 -37.90
N GLU A 201 -34.03 -12.17 -37.90
CA GLU A 201 -32.77 -12.80 -38.31
C GLU A 201 -32.38 -14.01 -37.44
N CYS A 202 -32.84 -14.08 -36.19
CA CYS A 202 -32.50 -15.15 -35.26
C CYS A 202 -33.45 -16.37 -35.33
N LEU A 203 -34.56 -16.29 -36.07
CA LEU A 203 -35.59 -17.35 -36.13
C LEU A 203 -35.09 -18.69 -36.68
N ASN A 204 -34.09 -18.67 -37.58
CA ASN A 204 -33.50 -19.88 -38.17
C ASN A 204 -32.10 -20.18 -37.62
N TYR A 205 -31.67 -19.48 -36.57
CA TYR A 205 -30.34 -19.63 -35.99
C TYR A 205 -30.36 -20.77 -34.96
N THR A 206 -29.54 -21.79 -35.17
CA THR A 206 -29.37 -22.91 -34.23
C THR A 206 -27.95 -22.82 -33.67
N SER A 207 -27.84 -22.51 -32.39
CA SER A 207 -26.56 -22.46 -31.70
C SER A 207 -26.51 -23.48 -30.57
N ASN A 208 -25.32 -24.01 -30.35
CA ASN A 208 -25.02 -24.87 -29.21
C ASN A 208 -24.50 -24.06 -28.00
N THR A 209 -24.31 -22.75 -28.17
CA THR A 209 -23.80 -21.84 -27.13
C THR A 209 -24.87 -20.82 -26.78
N THR A 210 -25.05 -20.56 -25.49
CA THR A 210 -25.99 -19.55 -24.98
C THR A 210 -25.22 -18.60 -24.08
N THR A 211 -25.46 -17.30 -24.23
CA THR A 211 -24.79 -16.24 -23.47
C THR A 211 -25.82 -15.37 -22.75
N SER A 212 -25.47 -14.79 -21.61
CA SER A 212 -26.38 -13.89 -20.88
C SER A 212 -26.39 -12.48 -21.48
N ALA A 213 -27.51 -11.74 -21.31
CA ALA A 213 -27.59 -10.33 -21.71
C ALA A 213 -26.47 -9.46 -21.09
N SER A 214 -26.11 -9.75 -19.84
CA SER A 214 -25.02 -9.09 -19.12
C SER A 214 -23.64 -9.41 -19.66
N GLU A 215 -23.42 -10.64 -20.11
CA GLU A 215 -22.16 -11.08 -20.70
C GLU A 215 -21.92 -10.39 -22.05
N GLU A 216 -22.94 -10.38 -22.92
CA GLU A 216 -22.85 -9.65 -24.17
C GLU A 216 -22.76 -8.14 -23.97
N TYR A 217 -23.42 -7.58 -22.95
CA TYR A 217 -23.24 -6.17 -22.62
C TYR A 217 -21.77 -5.88 -22.29
N PHE A 218 -21.11 -6.72 -21.49
CA PHE A 218 -19.70 -6.51 -21.16
C PHE A 218 -18.79 -6.72 -22.38
N PHE A 219 -18.86 -7.89 -23.03
CA PHE A 219 -17.93 -8.23 -24.11
C PHE A 219 -18.21 -7.51 -25.42
N GLU A 220 -19.47 -7.37 -25.85
CA GLU A 220 -19.82 -6.77 -27.15
C GLU A 220 -20.00 -5.25 -27.07
N LYS A 221 -20.67 -4.76 -26.02
CA LYS A 221 -20.94 -3.32 -25.89
C LYS A 221 -19.79 -2.55 -25.23
N VAL A 222 -19.45 -2.88 -23.99
CA VAL A 222 -18.44 -2.15 -23.21
C VAL A 222 -17.05 -2.34 -23.81
N LEU A 223 -16.65 -3.59 -24.03
CA LEU A 223 -15.34 -3.91 -24.56
C LEU A 223 -15.29 -3.91 -26.09
N GLY A 224 -16.37 -4.34 -26.77
CA GLY A 224 -16.35 -4.64 -28.21
C GLY A 224 -15.20 -5.58 -28.56
N ARG A 225 -15.12 -6.69 -27.83
CA ARG A 225 -13.95 -7.54 -27.75
C ARG A 225 -13.58 -8.06 -29.15
N SER A 226 -12.32 -7.88 -29.55
CA SER A 226 -11.82 -8.42 -30.81
C SER A 226 -11.57 -9.95 -30.74
N GLY A 227 -11.19 -10.55 -31.88
CA GLY A 227 -10.90 -11.98 -31.96
C GLY A 227 -9.67 -12.43 -31.15
N GLY A 228 -8.82 -11.51 -30.69
CA GLY A 228 -7.67 -11.85 -29.87
C GLY A 228 -6.66 -10.73 -29.68
N ILE A 229 -5.60 -11.02 -28.93
CA ILE A 229 -4.54 -10.05 -28.59
C ILE A 229 -3.76 -9.52 -29.81
N GLY A 230 -3.76 -10.25 -30.93
CA GLY A 230 -3.15 -9.82 -32.20
C GLY A 230 -3.98 -8.79 -32.98
N GLU A 231 -5.22 -8.56 -32.56
CA GLU A 231 -6.19 -7.69 -33.22
C GLU A 231 -6.60 -6.58 -32.25
N PRO A 232 -5.79 -5.52 -32.08
CA PRO A 232 -6.07 -4.48 -31.09
C PRO A 232 -7.39 -3.75 -31.36
N GLY A 233 -7.85 -3.70 -32.61
CA GLY A 233 -9.07 -3.01 -33.03
C GLY A 233 -9.02 -1.50 -32.76
N ASN A 234 -10.19 -0.88 -32.62
CA ASN A 234 -10.33 0.55 -32.34
C ASN A 234 -10.26 0.86 -30.84
N VAL A 235 -9.95 2.11 -30.51
CA VAL A 235 -10.08 2.61 -29.13
C VAL A 235 -11.56 2.76 -28.79
N LYS A 236 -12.01 2.16 -27.68
CA LYS A 236 -13.33 2.40 -27.12
C LYS A 236 -13.38 3.77 -26.46
N TRP A 237 -13.90 4.76 -27.19
CA TRP A 237 -13.86 6.17 -26.80
C TRP A 237 -14.54 6.46 -25.46
N ASP A 238 -15.64 5.77 -25.16
CA ASP A 238 -16.37 5.83 -23.90
C ASP A 238 -15.54 5.32 -22.71
N VAL A 239 -14.91 4.15 -22.84
CA VAL A 239 -13.99 3.61 -21.83
C VAL A 239 -12.74 4.50 -21.69
N MET A 240 -12.21 5.02 -22.80
CA MET A 240 -11.07 5.94 -22.81
C MET A 240 -11.38 7.22 -22.01
N LEU A 241 -12.57 7.79 -22.16
CA LEU A 241 -13.00 8.95 -21.37
C LEU A 241 -13.15 8.61 -19.88
N CYS A 242 -13.63 7.42 -19.56
CA CYS A 242 -13.69 6.93 -18.18
C CYS A 242 -12.27 6.75 -17.59
N ASN A 243 -11.31 6.25 -18.38
CA ASN A 243 -9.91 6.12 -17.98
C ASN A 243 -9.26 7.50 -17.76
N LEU A 244 -9.54 8.47 -18.64
CA LEU A 244 -9.10 9.86 -18.48
C LEU A 244 -9.66 10.46 -17.19
N LEU A 245 -10.96 10.27 -16.92
CA LEU A 245 -11.60 10.73 -15.69
C LEU A 245 -10.98 10.07 -14.45
N GLY A 246 -10.69 8.77 -14.51
CA GLY A 246 -10.00 8.05 -13.44
C GLY A 246 -8.64 8.66 -13.10
N TRP A 247 -7.77 8.86 -14.10
CA TRP A 247 -6.47 9.50 -13.90
C TRP A 247 -6.57 10.95 -13.45
N PHE A 248 -7.59 11.67 -13.91
CA PHE A 248 -7.85 13.03 -13.46
C PHE A 248 -8.21 13.08 -11.97
N ILE A 249 -9.08 12.18 -11.50
CA ILE A 249 -9.42 12.05 -10.08
C ILE A 249 -8.18 11.70 -9.25
N VAL A 250 -7.37 10.73 -9.70
CA VAL A 250 -6.09 10.37 -9.04
C VAL A 250 -5.18 11.59 -8.93
N PHE A 251 -5.02 12.37 -10.00
CA PHE A 251 -4.23 13.60 -9.97
C PHE A 251 -4.77 14.62 -8.96
N LEU A 252 -6.09 14.87 -8.96
CA LEU A 252 -6.69 15.83 -8.04
C LEU A 252 -6.44 15.45 -6.57
N VAL A 253 -6.66 14.17 -6.23
CA VAL A 253 -6.44 13.65 -4.87
C VAL A 253 -4.98 13.72 -4.48
N LEU A 254 -4.06 13.37 -5.38
CA LEU A 254 -2.62 13.36 -5.12
C LEU A 254 -1.93 14.70 -5.38
N SER A 255 -2.64 15.74 -5.79
CA SER A 255 -2.07 17.05 -6.16
C SER A 255 -1.23 17.66 -5.04
N LYS A 256 -1.65 17.48 -3.77
CA LYS A 256 -0.90 17.89 -2.56
C LYS A 256 -0.21 16.73 -1.84
N GLY A 257 -0.10 15.56 -2.48
CA GLY A 257 0.43 14.33 -1.89
C GLY A 257 -0.37 13.86 -0.68
N ILE A 258 0.33 13.31 0.31
CA ILE A 258 -0.27 12.73 1.51
C ILE A 258 -1.20 13.67 2.27
N GLN A 259 -1.02 14.99 2.16
CA GLN A 259 -1.88 15.98 2.84
C GLN A 259 -3.31 16.00 2.29
N SER A 260 -3.49 15.72 1.00
CA SER A 260 -4.81 15.62 0.37
C SER A 260 -5.33 14.19 0.43
N LEU A 261 -4.45 13.21 0.16
CA LEU A 261 -4.76 11.79 0.30
C LEU A 261 -5.32 11.46 1.69
N GLY A 262 -4.64 11.88 2.75
CA GLY A 262 -5.05 11.66 4.14
C GLY A 262 -6.42 12.22 4.51
N LYS A 263 -6.94 13.20 3.74
CA LYS A 263 -8.30 13.72 3.92
C LYS A 263 -9.34 12.94 3.12
N VAL A 264 -9.00 12.53 1.90
CA VAL A 264 -9.90 11.77 1.03
C VAL A 264 -10.17 10.38 1.58
N VAL A 265 -9.19 9.75 2.23
CA VAL A 265 -9.32 8.38 2.77
C VAL A 265 -10.37 8.23 3.87
N TYR A 266 -10.75 9.29 4.57
CA TYR A 266 -11.89 9.23 5.51
C TYR A 266 -13.19 8.84 4.81
N PHE A 267 -13.38 9.31 3.57
CA PHE A 267 -14.51 8.88 2.75
C PHE A 267 -14.18 7.58 2.04
N SER A 268 -13.09 7.54 1.27
CA SER A 268 -12.84 6.45 0.33
C SER A 268 -12.58 5.11 1.02
N ALA A 269 -11.98 5.08 2.21
CA ALA A 269 -11.74 3.84 2.95
C ALA A 269 -12.94 3.40 3.81
N ILE A 270 -13.75 4.33 4.32
CA ILE A 270 -14.87 4.00 5.23
C ILE A 270 -16.17 3.71 4.47
N PHE A 271 -16.47 4.52 3.45
CA PHE A 271 -17.73 4.44 2.73
C PHE A 271 -18.02 3.08 2.08
N PRO A 272 -17.01 2.35 1.53
CA PRO A 272 -17.23 0.98 1.06
C PRO A 272 -17.82 0.04 2.11
N TYR A 273 -17.46 0.19 3.39
CA TYR A 273 -18.04 -0.64 4.45
C TYR A 273 -19.52 -0.36 4.65
N VAL A 274 -19.93 0.91 4.57
CA VAL A 274 -21.35 1.29 4.62
C VAL A 274 -22.12 0.63 3.49
N LEU A 275 -21.59 0.69 2.27
CA LEU A 275 -22.22 0.09 1.09
C LEU A 275 -22.23 -1.45 1.14
N LEU A 276 -21.14 -2.07 1.59
CA LEU A 276 -21.08 -3.52 1.82
C LEU A 276 -22.12 -3.95 2.85
N THR A 277 -22.29 -3.20 3.94
CA THR A 277 -23.33 -3.51 4.94
C THR A 277 -24.74 -3.37 4.36
N VAL A 278 -25.00 -2.32 3.57
CA VAL A 278 -26.30 -2.15 2.89
C VAL A 278 -26.58 -3.32 1.93
N LEU A 279 -25.58 -3.72 1.12
CA LEU A 279 -25.70 -4.86 0.21
C LEU A 279 -25.86 -6.18 0.95
N LEU A 280 -25.15 -6.40 2.06
CA LEU A 280 -25.29 -7.59 2.89
C LEU A 280 -26.69 -7.68 3.50
N VAL A 281 -27.16 -6.61 4.14
CA VAL A 281 -28.52 -6.57 4.71
C VAL A 281 -29.55 -6.83 3.62
N ARG A 282 -29.38 -6.23 2.43
CA ARG A 282 -30.27 -6.52 1.31
C ARG A 282 -30.20 -7.98 0.88
N GLY A 283 -29.01 -8.51 0.65
CA GLY A 283 -28.81 -9.88 0.19
C GLY A 283 -29.37 -10.93 1.14
N LEU A 284 -29.24 -10.71 2.46
CA LEU A 284 -29.82 -11.59 3.48
C LEU A 284 -31.35 -11.52 3.58
N THR A 285 -32.00 -10.57 2.91
CA THR A 285 -33.48 -10.46 2.82
C THR A 285 -34.06 -11.05 1.54
N LEU A 286 -33.21 -11.55 0.63
CA LEU A 286 -33.63 -12.14 -0.64
C LEU A 286 -33.83 -13.65 -0.48
N ASP A 287 -34.74 -14.24 -1.25
CA ASP A 287 -34.92 -15.69 -1.25
C ASP A 287 -33.66 -16.40 -1.80
N GLY A 288 -33.37 -17.62 -1.34
CA GLY A 288 -32.19 -18.38 -1.79
C GLY A 288 -30.84 -17.91 -1.23
N TYR A 289 -30.78 -16.82 -0.46
CA TYR A 289 -29.54 -16.32 0.13
C TYR A 289 -28.80 -17.38 0.96
N TYR A 290 -29.55 -18.26 1.64
CA TYR A 290 -29.00 -19.28 2.53
C TYR A 290 -28.09 -20.26 1.79
N ASP A 291 -28.50 -20.69 0.59
CA ASP A 291 -27.72 -21.63 -0.21
C ASP A 291 -26.39 -21.01 -0.65
N GLY A 292 -26.39 -19.74 -1.01
CA GLY A 292 -25.19 -18.99 -1.31
C GLY A 292 -24.24 -18.88 -0.11
N ILE A 293 -24.75 -18.52 1.07
CA ILE A 293 -23.93 -18.44 2.29
C ILE A 293 -23.40 -19.81 2.70
N MET A 294 -24.22 -20.85 2.63
CA MET A 294 -23.75 -22.21 2.94
C MET A 294 -22.69 -22.65 1.94
N PHE A 295 -22.85 -22.36 0.65
CA PHE A 295 -21.84 -22.66 -0.36
C PHE A 295 -20.51 -21.95 -0.07
N TYR A 296 -20.54 -20.74 0.48
CA TYR A 296 -19.35 -19.99 0.87
C TYR A 296 -18.60 -20.59 2.06
N ILE A 297 -19.32 -20.99 3.12
CA ILE A 297 -18.72 -21.34 4.42
C ILE A 297 -18.59 -22.85 4.67
N THR A 298 -19.26 -23.69 3.89
CA THR A 298 -19.20 -25.14 4.07
C THR A 298 -17.78 -25.63 3.81
N PRO A 299 -17.12 -26.29 4.77
CA PRO A 299 -15.74 -26.74 4.61
C PRO A 299 -15.66 -28.03 3.81
N ASP A 300 -14.80 -28.03 2.79
CA ASP A 300 -14.36 -29.24 2.08
C ASP A 300 -12.90 -29.53 2.44
N TRP A 301 -12.72 -30.54 3.30
CA TRP A 301 -11.41 -30.89 3.87
C TRP A 301 -10.49 -31.57 2.87
N ASP A 302 -11.04 -32.22 1.84
CA ASP A 302 -10.25 -32.94 0.84
C ASP A 302 -9.44 -31.97 -0.02
N LYS A 303 -9.98 -30.77 -0.27
CA LYS A 303 -9.27 -29.72 -1.00
C LYS A 303 -8.07 -29.16 -0.26
N VAL A 304 -8.07 -29.11 1.08
CA VAL A 304 -6.95 -28.56 1.87
C VAL A 304 -5.67 -29.39 1.73
N ALA A 305 -5.80 -30.69 1.40
CA ALA A 305 -4.66 -31.55 1.12
C ALA A 305 -3.91 -31.20 -0.18
N ASN A 306 -4.54 -30.42 -1.07
CA ASN A 306 -3.94 -30.04 -2.35
C ASN A 306 -2.96 -28.85 -2.17
N ALA A 307 -1.73 -29.01 -2.64
CA ALA A 307 -0.70 -27.96 -2.56
C ALA A 307 -1.10 -26.65 -3.28
N ASN A 308 -1.92 -26.76 -4.34
CA ASN A 308 -2.44 -25.58 -5.06
C ASN A 308 -3.29 -24.68 -4.18
N VAL A 309 -4.03 -25.23 -3.22
CA VAL A 309 -4.83 -24.45 -2.27
C VAL A 309 -3.94 -23.56 -1.39
N TRP A 310 -2.78 -24.07 -0.98
CA TRP A 310 -1.80 -23.30 -0.20
C TRP A 310 -1.09 -22.25 -1.05
N SER A 311 -0.79 -22.56 -2.32
CA SER A 311 -0.22 -21.60 -3.27
C SER A 311 -1.17 -20.43 -3.57
N ASP A 312 -2.46 -20.73 -3.75
CA ASP A 312 -3.53 -19.73 -3.94
C ASP A 312 -3.70 -18.87 -2.69
N ALA A 313 -3.71 -19.48 -1.49
CA ALA A 313 -3.78 -18.76 -0.22
C ALA A 313 -2.60 -17.80 -0.03
N ALA A 314 -1.37 -18.27 -0.27
CA ALA A 314 -0.17 -17.45 -0.17
C ALA A 314 -0.21 -16.29 -1.17
N THR A 315 -0.49 -16.57 -2.46
CA THR A 315 -0.58 -15.55 -3.51
C THR A 315 -1.65 -14.50 -3.17
N GLN A 316 -2.81 -14.94 -2.67
CA GLN A 316 -3.87 -14.03 -2.27
C GLN A 316 -3.46 -13.12 -1.11
N ILE A 317 -2.72 -13.62 -0.12
CA ILE A 317 -2.23 -12.79 0.99
C ILE A 317 -1.25 -11.72 0.49
N PHE A 318 -0.31 -12.07 -0.38
CA PHE A 318 0.63 -11.10 -0.97
C PHE A 318 -0.09 -9.99 -1.74
N PHE A 319 -0.99 -10.40 -2.63
CA PHE A 319 -1.74 -9.46 -3.46
C PHE A 319 -2.69 -8.61 -2.62
N SER A 320 -3.39 -9.20 -1.65
CA SER A 320 -4.37 -8.52 -0.83
C SER A 320 -3.74 -7.53 0.16
N LEU A 321 -2.56 -7.81 0.70
CA LEU A 321 -1.88 -6.84 1.57
C LEU A 321 -1.14 -5.75 0.78
N SER A 322 -1.04 -5.89 -0.54
CA SER A 322 -0.21 -5.07 -1.42
C SER A 322 1.24 -4.94 -0.92
N ALA A 323 1.73 -6.03 -0.31
CA ALA A 323 3.08 -6.16 0.23
C ALA A 323 4.10 -6.37 -0.90
N CYS A 324 5.35 -5.97 -0.68
CA CYS A 324 6.45 -6.09 -1.65
C CYS A 324 6.23 -5.26 -2.93
N GLN A 325 5.42 -4.20 -2.85
CA GLN A 325 5.17 -3.26 -3.95
C GLN A 325 5.67 -1.85 -3.60
N GLY A 326 6.36 -1.67 -2.47
CA GLY A 326 6.93 -0.39 -2.04
C GLY A 326 5.91 0.63 -1.51
N GLY A 327 4.61 0.37 -1.63
CA GLY A 327 3.55 1.23 -1.09
C GLY A 327 3.57 1.33 0.43
N LEU A 328 3.78 0.21 1.14
CA LEU A 328 3.89 0.22 2.60
C LEU A 328 5.10 1.02 3.09
N ILE A 329 6.25 0.85 2.43
CA ILE A 329 7.45 1.64 2.70
C ILE A 329 7.15 3.13 2.48
N ALA A 330 6.52 3.48 1.36
CA ALA A 330 6.16 4.87 1.04
C ALA A 330 5.23 5.47 2.10
N MET A 331 4.14 4.81 2.48
CA MET A 331 3.19 5.33 3.47
C MET A 331 3.80 5.45 4.87
N ALA A 332 4.54 4.43 5.32
CA ALA A 332 5.18 4.43 6.63
C ALA A 332 6.27 5.48 6.76
N SER A 333 6.93 5.82 5.65
CA SER A 333 8.02 6.78 5.65
C SER A 333 7.59 8.24 5.88
N TYR A 334 6.28 8.50 5.94
CA TYR A 334 5.69 9.76 6.41
C TYR A 334 5.22 9.72 7.88
N ASN A 335 5.40 8.60 8.59
CA ASN A 335 5.06 8.49 10.01
C ASN A 335 6.06 9.24 10.89
N LYS A 336 5.63 9.55 12.10
CA LYS A 336 6.54 9.97 13.17
C LYS A 336 7.48 8.81 13.50
N PHE A 337 8.74 9.13 13.81
CA PHE A 337 9.78 8.13 14.11
C PHE A 337 9.39 7.19 15.26
N THR A 338 8.72 7.70 16.29
CA THR A 338 8.29 6.97 17.49
C THR A 338 6.89 6.37 17.41
N ASN A 339 6.25 6.38 16.22
CA ASN A 339 4.95 5.76 16.06
C ASN A 339 5.02 4.25 16.29
N LEU A 340 4.01 3.66 16.95
CA LEU A 340 3.99 2.23 17.29
C LEU A 340 3.66 1.37 16.07
N THR A 341 4.64 1.18 15.20
CA THR A 341 4.52 0.47 13.92
C THR A 341 4.08 -0.99 14.08
N LEU A 342 4.44 -1.63 15.20
CA LEU A 342 4.02 -3.00 15.50
C LEU A 342 2.49 -3.13 15.63
N ARG A 343 1.83 -2.18 16.29
CA ARG A 343 0.36 -2.17 16.41
C ARG A 343 -0.27 -2.05 15.04
N ASP A 344 0.25 -1.14 14.23
CA ASP A 344 -0.30 -0.83 12.91
C ASP A 344 -0.10 -2.02 11.94
N ALA A 345 1.04 -2.72 12.04
CA ALA A 345 1.36 -3.92 11.28
C ALA A 345 0.51 -5.16 11.66
N LEU A 346 -0.08 -5.17 12.86
CA LEU A 346 -1.05 -6.20 13.24
C LEU A 346 -2.47 -5.81 12.86
N LEU A 347 -2.83 -4.54 13.08
CA LEU A 347 -4.19 -4.04 12.88
C LEU A 347 -4.60 -4.05 11.40
N VAL A 348 -3.78 -3.52 10.50
CA VAL A 348 -4.16 -3.35 9.09
C VAL A 348 -4.36 -4.70 8.38
N PRO A 349 -3.45 -5.69 8.49
CA PRO A 349 -3.67 -6.99 7.85
C PRO A 349 -4.89 -7.73 8.38
N VAL A 350 -5.16 -7.65 9.68
CA VAL A 350 -6.35 -8.26 10.28
C VAL A 350 -7.63 -7.61 9.75
N ILE A 351 -7.69 -6.27 9.69
CA ILE A 351 -8.82 -5.57 9.08
C ILE A 351 -9.00 -6.03 7.64
N ASN A 352 -7.94 -6.05 6.82
CA ASN A 352 -8.00 -6.46 5.43
C ASN A 352 -8.59 -7.89 5.25
N CYS A 353 -8.13 -8.85 6.06
CA CYS A 353 -8.64 -10.23 6.00
C CYS A 353 -10.10 -10.32 6.46
N LEU A 354 -10.47 -9.63 7.54
CA LEU A 354 -11.86 -9.56 8.00
C LEU A 354 -12.77 -8.90 6.97
N THR A 355 -12.31 -7.86 6.28
CA THR A 355 -13.07 -7.20 5.21
C THR A 355 -13.29 -8.14 4.03
N SER A 356 -12.29 -8.94 3.67
CA SER A 356 -12.42 -9.95 2.60
C SER A 356 -13.48 -10.99 2.97
N PHE A 357 -13.45 -11.48 4.21
CA PHE A 357 -14.44 -12.43 4.72
C PHE A 357 -15.84 -11.81 4.77
N TYR A 358 -15.95 -10.57 5.25
CA TYR A 358 -17.20 -9.82 5.32
C TYR A 358 -17.81 -9.55 3.93
N ALA A 359 -16.98 -9.14 2.97
CA ALA A 359 -17.39 -8.95 1.58
C ALA A 359 -17.89 -10.28 0.98
N GLY A 360 -17.25 -11.41 1.31
CA GLY A 360 -17.71 -12.73 0.92
C GLY A 360 -19.19 -13.00 1.26
N PHE A 361 -19.64 -12.65 2.46
CA PHE A 361 -21.08 -12.79 2.79
C PHE A 361 -21.98 -11.91 1.94
N ALA A 362 -21.59 -10.65 1.73
CA ALA A 362 -22.38 -9.74 0.88
C ALA A 362 -22.51 -10.30 -0.53
N ILE A 363 -21.40 -10.83 -1.05
CA ILE A 363 -21.32 -11.39 -2.39
C ILE A 363 -22.16 -12.67 -2.51
N PHE A 364 -21.90 -13.66 -1.67
CA PHE A 364 -22.58 -14.95 -1.74
C PHE A 364 -24.07 -14.89 -1.41
N SER A 365 -24.52 -13.91 -0.62
CA SER A 365 -25.95 -13.71 -0.40
C SER A 365 -26.69 -13.34 -1.69
N VAL A 366 -26.08 -12.52 -2.56
CA VAL A 366 -26.65 -12.13 -3.86
C VAL A 366 -26.53 -13.26 -4.88
N LEU A 367 -25.41 -13.99 -4.89
CA LEU A 367 -25.24 -15.16 -5.76
C LEU A 367 -26.25 -16.27 -5.44
N GLY A 368 -26.52 -16.53 -4.15
CA GLY A 368 -27.55 -17.47 -3.74
C GLY A 368 -28.94 -17.10 -4.25
N PHE A 369 -29.30 -15.81 -4.17
CA PHE A 369 -30.54 -15.29 -4.75
C PHE A 369 -30.61 -15.45 -6.26
N MET A 370 -29.52 -15.16 -6.98
CA MET A 370 -29.47 -15.37 -8.42
C MET A 370 -29.67 -16.84 -8.78
N ALA A 371 -28.96 -17.75 -8.11
CA ALA A 371 -29.06 -19.19 -8.34
C ALA A 371 -30.50 -19.68 -8.11
N TYR A 372 -31.13 -19.25 -7.02
CA TYR A 372 -32.53 -19.53 -6.72
C TYR A 372 -33.49 -19.01 -7.79
N SER A 373 -33.32 -17.75 -8.22
CA SER A 373 -34.19 -17.12 -9.22
C SER A 373 -34.06 -17.76 -10.61
N LYS A 374 -32.87 -18.26 -10.95
CA LYS A 374 -32.61 -18.99 -12.21
C LYS A 374 -32.90 -20.49 -12.11
N GLY A 375 -33.12 -21.04 -10.92
CA GLY A 375 -33.26 -22.48 -10.71
C GLY A 375 -32.00 -23.29 -11.02
N VAL A 376 -30.82 -22.69 -10.86
CA VAL A 376 -29.50 -23.33 -11.09
C VAL A 376 -28.72 -23.46 -9.78
N SER A 377 -27.59 -24.17 -9.80
CA SER A 377 -26.73 -24.26 -8.62
C SER A 377 -25.92 -22.98 -8.42
N VAL A 378 -25.47 -22.73 -7.19
CA VAL A 378 -24.58 -21.59 -6.88
C VAL A 378 -23.24 -21.71 -7.62
N GLU A 379 -22.78 -22.94 -7.89
CA GLU A 379 -21.54 -23.20 -8.63
C GLU A 379 -21.61 -22.67 -10.07
N ASP A 380 -22.77 -22.82 -10.73
CA ASP A 380 -22.95 -22.40 -12.13
C ASP A 380 -22.91 -20.88 -12.32
N VAL A 381 -23.16 -20.11 -11.25
CA VAL A 381 -23.16 -18.64 -11.27
C VAL A 381 -21.91 -18.03 -10.62
N ALA A 382 -21.15 -18.80 -9.85
CA ALA A 382 -19.97 -18.33 -9.14
C ALA A 382 -18.74 -18.34 -10.06
N THR A 383 -18.52 -17.26 -10.81
CA THR A 383 -17.32 -17.07 -11.64
C THR A 383 -16.23 -16.27 -10.91
N GLY A 384 -15.00 -16.31 -11.43
CA GLY A 384 -13.86 -15.56 -10.88
C GLY A 384 -13.48 -14.34 -11.70
N GLY A 385 -12.74 -13.42 -11.09
CA GLY A 385 -12.14 -12.29 -11.80
C GLY A 385 -13.13 -11.18 -12.20
N PRO A 386 -12.80 -10.37 -13.21
CA PRO A 386 -13.64 -9.24 -13.64
C PRO A 386 -15.05 -9.64 -14.07
N GLY A 387 -15.22 -10.85 -14.64
CA GLY A 387 -16.52 -11.38 -15.04
C GLY A 387 -17.51 -11.46 -13.88
N LEU A 388 -17.05 -11.77 -12.67
CA LEU A 388 -17.91 -11.76 -11.49
C LEU A 388 -18.57 -10.38 -11.32
N VAL A 389 -17.81 -9.30 -11.40
CA VAL A 389 -18.27 -7.94 -11.09
C VAL A 389 -18.99 -7.26 -12.27
N PHE A 390 -18.60 -7.56 -13.50
CA PHE A 390 -19.14 -6.87 -14.68
C PHE A 390 -20.19 -7.68 -15.45
N ILE A 391 -20.35 -8.96 -15.12
CA ILE A 391 -21.34 -9.87 -15.75
C ILE A 391 -22.30 -10.38 -14.67
N VAL A 392 -21.81 -11.18 -13.73
CA VAL A 392 -22.65 -11.89 -12.76
C VAL A 392 -23.33 -10.93 -11.78
N TYR A 393 -22.62 -9.98 -11.19
CA TYR A 393 -23.24 -9.01 -10.28
C TYR A 393 -24.33 -8.18 -10.95
N PRO A 394 -24.08 -7.54 -12.11
CA PRO A 394 -25.09 -6.75 -12.81
C PRO A 394 -26.36 -7.55 -13.10
N GLU A 395 -26.22 -8.83 -13.43
CA GLU A 395 -27.33 -9.75 -13.63
C GLU A 395 -28.06 -10.11 -12.33
N GLY A 396 -27.34 -10.31 -11.22
CA GLY A 396 -27.97 -10.59 -9.92
C GLY A 396 -28.71 -9.38 -9.38
N LEU A 397 -28.13 -8.19 -9.55
CA LEU A 397 -28.71 -6.92 -9.15
C LEU A 397 -29.92 -6.55 -10.02
N SER A 398 -29.96 -6.97 -11.29
CA SER A 398 -31.08 -6.68 -12.17
C SER A 398 -32.36 -7.44 -11.82
N GLN A 399 -32.23 -8.58 -11.13
CA GLN A 399 -33.35 -9.39 -10.67
C GLN A 399 -33.97 -8.87 -9.37
N MET A 400 -33.33 -7.91 -8.70
CA MET A 400 -33.86 -7.31 -7.47
C MET A 400 -34.91 -6.23 -7.76
N PRO A 401 -35.88 -5.99 -6.87
CA PRO A 401 -36.73 -4.81 -6.97
C PRO A 401 -35.90 -3.53 -6.86
N VAL A 402 -36.25 -2.55 -7.70
CA VAL A 402 -35.50 -1.31 -7.91
C VAL A 402 -34.04 -1.56 -8.37
N PRO A 403 -33.81 -2.25 -9.51
CA PRO A 403 -32.48 -2.61 -10.01
C PRO A 403 -31.48 -1.46 -10.07
N THR A 404 -31.95 -0.32 -10.57
CA THR A 404 -31.16 0.91 -10.75
C THR A 404 -30.48 1.35 -9.47
N LEU A 405 -31.17 1.31 -8.32
CA LEU A 405 -30.60 1.71 -7.04
C LEU A 405 -29.41 0.82 -6.67
N TRP A 406 -29.58 -0.49 -6.75
CA TRP A 406 -28.56 -1.45 -6.35
C TRP A 406 -27.35 -1.42 -7.27
N ALA A 407 -27.57 -1.27 -8.58
CA ALA A 407 -26.48 -1.10 -9.55
C ALA A 407 -25.66 0.17 -9.29
N ILE A 408 -26.31 1.32 -9.05
CA ILE A 408 -25.61 2.57 -8.71
C ILE A 408 -24.79 2.40 -7.43
N LEU A 409 -25.38 1.84 -6.36
CA LEU A 409 -24.67 1.64 -5.09
C LEU A 409 -23.49 0.68 -5.23
N PHE A 410 -23.67 -0.42 -5.97
CA PHE A 410 -22.62 -1.41 -6.20
C PHE A 410 -21.45 -0.84 -7.02
N PHE A 411 -21.71 -0.20 -8.16
CA PHE A 411 -20.63 0.34 -8.97
C PHE A 411 -19.96 1.56 -8.34
N PHE A 412 -20.70 2.35 -7.55
CA PHE A 412 -20.11 3.41 -6.74
C PHE A 412 -19.17 2.82 -5.66
N MET A 413 -19.59 1.75 -4.98
CA MET A 413 -18.75 1.02 -4.03
C MET A 413 -17.47 0.52 -4.70
N MET A 414 -17.60 -0.19 -5.82
CA MET A 414 -16.45 -0.75 -6.55
C MET A 414 -15.50 0.35 -7.02
N MET A 415 -16.02 1.46 -7.54
CA MET A 415 -15.23 2.63 -7.90
C MET A 415 -14.47 3.20 -6.68
N THR A 416 -15.12 3.38 -5.52
CA THR A 416 -14.46 3.91 -4.30
C THR A 416 -13.40 2.96 -3.72
N LEU A 417 -13.62 1.64 -3.79
CA LEU A 417 -12.63 0.62 -3.40
C LEU A 417 -11.41 0.67 -4.33
N GLY A 418 -11.65 0.70 -5.64
CA GLY A 418 -10.57 0.81 -6.61
C GLY A 418 -9.75 2.08 -6.41
N PHE A 419 -10.40 3.23 -6.27
CA PHE A 419 -9.69 4.49 -6.04
C PHE A 419 -8.85 4.49 -4.75
N SER A 420 -9.36 3.90 -3.67
CA SER A 420 -8.63 3.82 -2.41
C SER A 420 -7.27 3.14 -2.53
N SER A 421 -7.21 2.02 -3.27
CA SER A 421 -5.94 1.34 -3.55
C SER A 421 -5.09 2.12 -4.54
N GLN A 422 -5.71 2.61 -5.63
CA GLN A 422 -5.03 3.31 -6.71
C GLN A 422 -4.28 4.56 -6.22
N PHE A 423 -4.85 5.33 -5.28
CA PHE A 423 -4.17 6.50 -4.73
C PHE A 423 -2.85 6.15 -4.05
N SER A 424 -2.83 5.07 -3.27
CA SER A 424 -1.65 4.61 -2.55
C SER A 424 -0.60 3.99 -3.49
N ILE A 425 -1.04 3.22 -4.50
CA ILE A 425 -0.15 2.66 -5.53
C ILE A 425 0.58 3.79 -6.27
N VAL A 426 -0.16 4.80 -6.75
CA VAL A 426 0.42 5.92 -7.51
C VAL A 426 1.28 6.81 -6.61
N GLU A 427 0.88 7.05 -5.36
CA GLU A 427 1.70 7.81 -4.41
C GLU A 427 3.01 7.07 -4.07
N ALA A 428 3.03 5.74 -4.07
CA ALA A 428 4.26 4.95 -3.88
C ALA A 428 5.29 5.22 -5.00
N VAL A 429 4.83 5.19 -6.26
CA VAL A 429 5.63 5.50 -7.44
C VAL A 429 6.16 6.93 -7.37
N ILE A 430 5.26 7.88 -7.11
CA ILE A 430 5.59 9.31 -7.00
C ILE A 430 6.62 9.52 -5.88
N THR A 431 6.42 8.96 -4.71
CA THR A 431 7.34 9.07 -3.56
C THR A 431 8.71 8.49 -3.89
N GLY A 432 8.75 7.30 -4.47
CA GLY A 432 10.00 6.64 -4.87
C GLY A 432 10.84 7.47 -5.84
N LEU A 433 10.19 8.11 -6.82
CA LEU A 433 10.87 8.97 -7.80
C LEU A 433 11.20 10.36 -7.23
N MET A 434 10.27 10.97 -6.49
CA MET A 434 10.45 12.32 -5.93
C MET A 434 11.63 12.39 -4.96
N ASP A 435 11.84 11.36 -4.16
CA ASP A 435 12.95 11.32 -3.19
C ASP A 435 14.33 11.24 -3.86
N GLN A 436 14.42 10.55 -5.01
CA GLN A 436 15.64 10.50 -5.83
C GLN A 436 15.93 11.84 -6.51
N PHE A 437 14.92 12.50 -7.05
CA PHE A 437 15.06 13.75 -7.79
C PHE A 437 14.76 15.01 -6.95
N SER A 438 14.92 14.91 -5.63
CA SER A 438 14.61 15.97 -4.65
C SER A 438 15.31 17.30 -4.95
N ASN A 439 16.55 17.27 -5.46
CA ASN A 439 17.28 18.48 -5.87
C ASN A 439 16.61 19.24 -7.03
N ILE A 440 15.97 18.51 -7.95
CA ILE A 440 15.26 19.08 -9.12
C ILE A 440 13.85 19.52 -8.71
N LEU A 441 13.17 18.69 -7.91
CA LEU A 441 11.79 18.86 -7.46
C LEU A 441 11.69 19.65 -6.13
N ASN A 442 12.44 20.74 -6.03
CA ASN A 442 12.58 21.54 -4.82
C ASN A 442 11.42 22.54 -4.58
N THR A 443 10.61 22.86 -5.60
CA THR A 443 9.49 23.80 -5.46
C THR A 443 8.13 23.10 -5.51
N LYS A 444 7.13 23.67 -4.84
CA LYS A 444 5.75 23.16 -4.81
C LYS A 444 5.17 22.93 -6.21
N TRP A 445 5.36 23.89 -7.13
CA TRP A 445 4.83 23.80 -8.50
C TRP A 445 5.53 22.71 -9.33
N ARG A 446 6.84 22.49 -9.15
CA ARG A 446 7.54 21.37 -9.79
C ARG A 446 7.04 20.02 -9.28
N LYS A 447 6.76 19.90 -7.98
CA LYS A 447 6.17 18.69 -7.39
C LYS A 447 4.78 18.42 -7.97
N ILE A 448 3.91 19.43 -8.05
CA ILE A 448 2.57 19.31 -8.66
C ILE A 448 2.67 18.95 -10.15
N GLY A 449 3.53 19.62 -10.91
CA GLY A 449 3.74 19.34 -12.33
C GLY A 449 4.30 17.93 -12.58
N PHE A 450 5.18 17.45 -11.71
CA PHE A 450 5.69 16.07 -11.76
C PHE A 450 4.57 15.05 -11.50
N ARG A 451 3.71 15.28 -10.50
CA ARG A 451 2.55 14.42 -10.21
C ARG A 451 1.56 14.37 -11.39
N PHE A 452 1.30 15.51 -12.02
CA PHE A 452 0.51 15.58 -13.25
C PHE A 452 1.14 14.76 -14.38
N LEU A 453 2.45 14.90 -14.60
CA LEU A 453 3.17 14.17 -15.64
C LEU A 453 3.11 12.65 -15.44
N ILE A 454 3.23 12.17 -14.20
CA ILE A 454 3.09 10.74 -13.88
C ILE A 454 1.66 10.26 -14.21
N CYS A 455 0.63 10.98 -13.81
CA CYS A 455 -0.76 10.60 -14.12
C CYS A 455 -1.06 10.65 -15.62
N LEU A 456 -0.55 11.66 -16.33
CA LEU A 456 -0.67 11.77 -17.78
C LEU A 456 0.04 10.62 -18.49
N THR A 457 1.22 10.23 -18.01
CA THR A 457 1.97 9.07 -18.54
C THR A 457 1.18 7.77 -18.30
N GLY A 458 0.62 7.58 -17.10
CA GLY A 458 -0.23 6.44 -16.79
C GLY A 458 -1.47 6.35 -17.69
N PHE A 459 -2.13 7.48 -17.96
CA PHE A 459 -3.25 7.56 -18.91
C PHE A 459 -2.83 7.13 -20.32
N LEU A 460 -1.74 7.69 -20.85
CA LEU A 460 -1.26 7.39 -22.20
C LEU A 460 -0.83 5.93 -22.35
N LEU A 461 -0.14 5.37 -21.35
CA LEU A 461 0.27 3.97 -21.33
C LEU A 461 -0.91 3.00 -21.16
N GLY A 462 -2.04 3.46 -20.62
CA GLY A 462 -3.28 2.68 -20.52
C GLY A 462 -4.10 2.64 -21.82
N LEU A 463 -3.79 3.47 -22.82
CA LEU A 463 -4.56 3.51 -24.07
C LEU A 463 -4.62 2.17 -24.83
N PRO A 464 -3.54 1.37 -24.92
CA PRO A 464 -3.61 0.05 -25.56
C PRO A 464 -4.54 -0.94 -24.85
N MET A 465 -4.83 -0.73 -23.55
CA MET A 465 -5.70 -1.60 -22.75
C MET A 465 -7.18 -1.20 -22.82
N VAL A 466 -7.51 -0.07 -23.47
CA VAL A 466 -8.90 0.39 -23.71
C VAL A 466 -9.31 0.28 -25.17
N THR A 467 -8.57 -0.51 -25.97
CA THR A 467 -9.00 -0.88 -27.31
C THR A 467 -9.89 -2.11 -27.28
N GLU A 468 -10.50 -2.45 -28.41
CA GLU A 468 -11.32 -3.66 -28.59
C GLU A 468 -10.56 -4.96 -28.23
N GLY A 469 -9.26 -5.04 -28.54
CA GLY A 469 -8.37 -6.12 -28.10
C GLY A 469 -7.68 -5.88 -26.75
N GLY A 470 -7.97 -4.75 -26.09
CA GLY A 470 -7.27 -4.28 -24.89
C GLY A 470 -7.50 -5.12 -23.65
N TYR A 471 -8.67 -5.79 -23.54
CA TYR A 471 -8.99 -6.70 -22.45
C TYR A 471 -7.98 -7.86 -22.35
N TYR A 472 -7.58 -8.47 -23.48
CA TYR A 472 -6.57 -9.54 -23.49
C TYR A 472 -5.20 -9.06 -23.00
N MET A 473 -4.81 -7.84 -23.38
CA MET A 473 -3.55 -7.24 -22.94
C MET A 473 -3.57 -6.92 -21.44
N PHE A 474 -4.67 -6.34 -20.96
CA PHE A 474 -4.92 -6.08 -19.53
C PHE A 474 -4.75 -7.37 -18.72
N GLU A 475 -5.44 -8.42 -19.12
CA GLU A 475 -5.55 -9.64 -18.34
C GLU A 475 -4.24 -10.43 -18.32
N MET A 476 -3.59 -10.56 -19.48
CA MET A 476 -2.26 -11.13 -19.56
C MET A 476 -1.27 -10.36 -18.68
N THR A 477 -1.30 -9.03 -18.73
CA THR A 477 -0.39 -8.20 -17.93
C THR A 477 -0.63 -8.40 -16.43
N ASP A 478 -1.89 -8.40 -15.98
CA ASP A 478 -2.21 -8.66 -14.58
C ASP A 478 -1.74 -10.06 -14.13
N HIS A 479 -1.99 -11.09 -14.93
CA HIS A 479 -1.59 -12.46 -14.60
C HIS A 479 -0.06 -12.58 -14.40
N PHE A 480 0.73 -12.05 -15.33
CA PHE A 480 2.19 -12.16 -15.29
C PHE A 480 2.83 -11.28 -14.21
N ILE A 481 2.31 -10.07 -13.97
CA ILE A 481 2.85 -9.15 -12.95
C ILE A 481 2.46 -9.59 -11.53
N SER A 482 1.21 -10.00 -11.34
CA SER A 482 0.67 -10.40 -10.03
C SER A 482 1.12 -11.80 -9.58
N GLY A 483 1.94 -12.49 -10.39
CA GLY A 483 2.47 -13.83 -10.13
C GLY A 483 3.87 -13.82 -9.51
N PHE A 484 4.85 -14.30 -10.28
CA PHE A 484 6.23 -14.47 -9.84
C PHE A 484 6.94 -13.21 -9.33
N PRO A 485 6.79 -12.02 -9.96
CA PRO A 485 7.55 -10.84 -9.56
C PRO A 485 7.46 -10.48 -8.08
N MET A 486 6.25 -10.45 -7.51
CA MET A 486 6.06 -10.09 -6.10
C MET A 486 6.67 -11.11 -5.13
N LEU A 487 6.61 -12.41 -5.47
CA LEU A 487 7.19 -13.47 -4.65
C LEU A 487 8.73 -13.37 -4.64
N PHE A 488 9.34 -13.14 -5.81
CA PHE A 488 10.80 -12.94 -5.90
C PHE A 488 11.27 -11.70 -5.16
N ILE A 489 10.53 -10.59 -5.25
CA ILE A 489 10.85 -9.36 -4.53
C ILE A 489 10.73 -9.58 -3.02
N GLY A 490 9.66 -10.21 -2.54
CA GLY A 490 9.51 -10.51 -1.11
C GLY A 490 10.63 -11.37 -0.56
N LEU A 491 11.07 -12.38 -1.33
CA LEU A 491 12.21 -13.21 -0.95
C LEU A 491 13.51 -12.40 -0.95
N ALA A 492 13.72 -11.57 -1.99
CA ALA A 492 14.89 -10.71 -2.09
C ALA A 492 14.96 -9.68 -0.96
N GLU A 493 13.84 -9.08 -0.55
CA GLU A 493 13.77 -8.16 0.59
C GLU A 493 14.14 -8.84 1.90
N LEU A 494 13.57 -10.02 2.17
CA LEU A 494 13.89 -10.77 3.39
C LEU A 494 15.38 -11.12 3.46
N ILE A 495 15.96 -11.57 2.35
CA ILE A 495 17.40 -11.86 2.23
C ILE A 495 18.22 -10.58 2.44
N ALA A 496 17.84 -9.48 1.76
CA ALA A 496 18.55 -8.21 1.82
C ALA A 496 18.59 -7.63 3.24
N ILE A 497 17.47 -7.64 3.95
CA ILE A 497 17.37 -7.03 5.28
C ILE A 497 17.92 -7.95 6.36
N ASN A 498 17.56 -9.24 6.38
CA ASN A 498 17.88 -10.10 7.52
C ASN A 498 19.25 -10.77 7.43
N PHE A 499 19.75 -11.02 6.21
CA PHE A 499 21.02 -11.72 6.01
C PHE A 499 22.14 -10.80 5.54
N ILE A 500 21.83 -9.85 4.65
CA ILE A 500 22.85 -8.95 4.11
C ILE A 500 23.06 -7.73 5.00
N TYR A 501 21.99 -6.98 5.31
CA TYR A 501 22.06 -5.91 6.30
C TYR A 501 22.23 -6.46 7.73
N GLY A 502 21.55 -7.57 8.01
CA GLY A 502 21.69 -8.33 9.25
C GLY A 502 20.54 -8.08 10.22
N PHE A 503 19.88 -9.16 10.65
CA PHE A 503 18.76 -9.13 11.58
C PHE A 503 19.04 -8.31 12.86
N TRP A 504 20.23 -8.46 13.46
CA TRP A 504 20.57 -7.75 14.69
C TRP A 504 20.68 -6.23 14.49
N ASN A 505 21.12 -5.79 13.32
CA ASN A 505 21.16 -4.38 12.98
C ASN A 505 19.73 -3.83 12.84
N PHE A 506 18.88 -4.55 12.11
CA PHE A 506 17.49 -4.14 11.91
C PHE A 506 16.67 -4.17 13.20
N LYS A 507 16.90 -5.16 14.08
CA LYS A 507 16.33 -5.21 15.44
C LYS A 507 16.69 -3.96 16.23
N GLN A 508 17.96 -3.56 16.23
CA GLN A 508 18.39 -2.35 16.93
C GLN A 508 17.81 -1.07 16.31
N ASP A 509 17.59 -1.03 14.99
CA ASP A 509 16.91 0.09 14.32
C ASP A 509 15.46 0.23 14.79
N ILE A 510 14.75 -0.90 14.92
CA ILE A 510 13.37 -0.92 15.44
C ILE A 510 13.32 -0.59 16.93
N GLU A 511 14.25 -1.10 17.75
CA GLU A 511 14.35 -0.74 19.17
C GLU A 511 14.65 0.74 19.37
N MET A 512 15.37 1.38 18.43
CA MET A 512 15.59 2.82 18.44
C MET A 512 14.31 3.61 18.18
N MET A 513 13.45 3.13 17.28
CA MET A 513 12.15 3.77 17.01
C MET A 513 11.17 3.61 18.18
N LEU A 514 11.06 2.38 18.70
CA LEU A 514 9.96 1.99 19.58
C LEU A 514 10.35 1.92 21.06
N GLY A 515 11.64 2.00 21.37
CA GLY A 515 12.19 1.71 22.69
C GLY A 515 12.30 0.21 22.99
N GLN A 516 12.88 -0.11 24.14
CA GLN A 516 13.10 -1.48 24.61
C GLN A 516 12.06 -1.89 25.65
N ASN A 517 10.81 -2.07 25.22
CA ASN A 517 9.75 -2.60 26.07
C ASN A 517 9.68 -4.14 25.97
N THR A 518 9.29 -4.81 27.06
CA THR A 518 9.18 -6.28 27.13
C THR A 518 8.36 -6.88 25.98
N CYS A 519 7.24 -6.24 25.61
CA CYS A 519 6.40 -6.68 24.49
C CYS A 519 7.14 -6.63 23.14
N ILE A 520 7.91 -5.57 22.89
CA ILE A 520 8.70 -5.41 21.67
C ILE A 520 9.82 -6.45 21.64
N THR A 521 10.53 -6.65 22.75
CA THR A 521 11.58 -7.66 22.85
C THR A 521 11.05 -9.07 22.60
N ILE A 522 9.88 -9.42 23.15
CA ILE A 522 9.23 -10.71 22.90
C ILE A 522 8.79 -10.83 21.44
N SER A 523 8.31 -9.73 20.82
CA SER A 523 7.90 -9.75 19.42
C SER A 523 9.04 -10.17 18.48
N PHE A 524 10.29 -9.83 18.80
CA PHE A 524 11.44 -10.25 18.00
C PHE A 524 11.74 -11.75 18.07
N LEU A 525 11.25 -12.47 19.09
CA LEU A 525 11.34 -13.94 19.07
C LEU A 525 10.47 -14.48 17.93
N PHE A 526 9.23 -14.03 17.84
CA PHE A 526 8.32 -14.43 16.77
C PHE A 526 8.79 -13.91 15.41
N PHE A 527 8.93 -12.59 15.26
CA PHE A 527 9.30 -11.97 13.97
C PHE A 527 10.70 -12.33 13.52
N GLY A 528 11.65 -12.53 14.43
CA GLY A 528 12.99 -12.99 14.09
C GLY A 528 12.98 -14.40 13.50
N ILE A 529 12.19 -15.33 14.07
CA ILE A 529 12.03 -16.67 13.49
C ILE A 529 11.32 -16.59 12.13
N MET A 530 10.29 -15.76 12.00
CA MET A 530 9.57 -15.57 10.74
C MET A 530 10.49 -15.01 9.64
N TRP A 531 11.17 -13.90 9.91
CA TRP A 531 12.02 -13.22 8.93
C TRP A 531 13.27 -13.99 8.53
N CYS A 532 13.90 -14.69 9.47
CA CYS A 532 15.15 -15.40 9.20
C CYS A 532 14.94 -16.83 8.69
N PHE A 533 13.79 -17.46 8.94
CA PHE A 533 13.61 -18.88 8.59
C PHE A 533 12.28 -19.14 7.90
N VAL A 534 11.15 -18.86 8.56
CA VAL A 534 9.85 -19.35 8.08
C VAL A 534 9.40 -18.65 6.80
N SER A 535 9.33 -17.31 6.78
CA SER A 535 8.85 -16.56 5.62
C SER A 535 9.71 -16.79 4.37
N PRO A 536 11.07 -16.78 4.44
CA PRO A 536 11.91 -17.12 3.28
C PRO A 536 11.68 -18.54 2.76
N ILE A 537 11.58 -19.54 3.65
CA ILE A 537 11.34 -20.94 3.26
C ILE A 537 9.95 -21.10 2.63
N CYS A 538 8.92 -20.53 3.25
CA CYS A 538 7.57 -20.54 2.70
C CYS A 538 7.51 -19.89 1.32
N LEU A 539 8.15 -18.72 1.15
CA LEU A 539 8.22 -18.05 -0.16
C LEU A 539 8.95 -18.88 -1.20
N ALA A 540 10.11 -19.46 -0.86
CA ALA A 540 10.84 -20.33 -1.75
C ALA A 540 9.99 -21.56 -2.15
N ALA A 541 9.28 -22.16 -1.20
CA ALA A 541 8.38 -23.29 -1.44
C ALA A 541 7.22 -22.92 -2.39
N VAL A 542 6.59 -21.76 -2.19
CA VAL A 542 5.51 -21.28 -3.07
C VAL A 542 6.02 -20.98 -4.48
N ILE A 543 7.22 -20.39 -4.60
CA ILE A 543 7.86 -20.16 -5.91
C ILE A 543 8.11 -21.50 -6.62
N VAL A 544 8.66 -22.49 -5.92
CA VAL A 544 8.93 -23.83 -6.49
C VAL A 544 7.62 -24.52 -6.88
N ALA A 545 6.60 -24.49 -6.03
CA ALA A 545 5.29 -25.06 -6.34
C ALA A 545 4.69 -24.40 -7.60
N LYS A 546 4.70 -23.06 -7.69
CA LYS A 546 4.25 -22.35 -8.89
C LYS A 546 5.05 -22.69 -10.15
N CYS A 547 6.34 -23.00 -10.03
CA CYS A 547 7.14 -23.45 -11.17
C CYS A 547 6.76 -24.86 -11.62
N ILE A 548 6.44 -25.76 -10.68
CA ILE A 548 6.06 -27.14 -10.96
C ILE A 548 4.67 -27.18 -11.61
N ASP A 549 3.73 -26.43 -11.05
CA ASP A 549 2.33 -26.36 -11.49
C ASP A 549 2.09 -25.27 -12.56
N TYR A 550 3.15 -24.86 -13.28
CA TYR A 550 3.02 -23.84 -14.31
C TYR A 550 2.24 -24.38 -15.52
N GLU A 551 1.13 -23.74 -15.83
CA GLU A 551 0.33 -23.99 -17.02
C GLU A 551 0.32 -22.76 -17.94
N LYS A 552 0.10 -23.00 -19.24
CA LYS A 552 -0.04 -21.91 -20.22
C LYS A 552 -1.24 -21.04 -19.84
N PHE A 553 -1.07 -19.72 -19.94
CA PHE A 553 -2.14 -18.78 -19.62
C PHE A 553 -3.29 -18.90 -20.63
N VAL A 554 -4.49 -19.18 -20.12
CA VAL A 554 -5.76 -19.29 -20.86
C VAL A 554 -6.80 -18.51 -20.08
N SER A 555 -7.67 -17.79 -20.78
CA SER A 555 -8.77 -17.07 -20.15
C SER A 555 -10.03 -17.07 -21.00
N ASP A 556 -11.19 -17.24 -20.38
CA ASP A 556 -12.52 -17.19 -21.03
C ASP A 556 -12.59 -18.06 -22.30
N GLY A 557 -11.93 -19.24 -22.28
CA GLY A 557 -11.82 -20.15 -23.43
C GLY A 557 -10.83 -19.71 -24.53
N TYR A 558 -10.23 -18.52 -24.43
CA TYR A 558 -9.20 -18.02 -25.32
C TYR A 558 -7.81 -18.53 -24.95
N VAL A 559 -7.17 -19.21 -25.90
CA VAL A 559 -5.79 -19.69 -25.77
C VAL A 559 -4.84 -18.64 -26.32
N TYR A 560 -4.04 -18.03 -25.44
CA TYR A 560 -3.07 -17.00 -25.84
C TYR A 560 -1.97 -17.61 -26.73
N PRO A 561 -1.64 -16.98 -27.87
CA PRO A 561 -0.59 -17.47 -28.75
C PRO A 561 0.79 -17.43 -28.07
N ASP A 562 1.70 -18.31 -28.47
CA ASP A 562 3.01 -18.45 -27.81
C ASP A 562 3.85 -17.16 -27.81
N TRP A 563 3.71 -16.31 -28.84
CA TRP A 563 4.38 -15.01 -28.87
C TRP A 563 3.85 -14.05 -27.79
N ALA A 564 2.54 -14.11 -27.48
CA ALA A 564 1.94 -13.28 -26.43
C ALA A 564 2.39 -13.77 -25.05
N GLN A 565 2.44 -15.08 -24.85
CA GLN A 565 3.01 -15.66 -23.63
C GLN A 565 4.49 -15.29 -23.45
N ALA A 566 5.27 -15.27 -24.53
CA ALA A 566 6.65 -14.79 -24.50
C ALA A 566 6.73 -13.31 -24.08
N ILE A 567 5.82 -12.45 -24.57
CA ILE A 567 5.71 -11.05 -24.11
C ILE A 567 5.38 -10.98 -22.62
N GLY A 568 4.45 -11.81 -22.13
CA GLY A 568 4.16 -11.92 -20.70
C GLY A 568 5.40 -12.23 -19.86
N TRP A 569 6.22 -13.18 -20.29
CA TRP A 569 7.50 -13.48 -19.64
C TRP A 569 8.55 -12.37 -19.80
N LEU A 570 8.54 -11.63 -20.91
CA LEU A 570 9.38 -10.44 -21.09
C LEU A 570 8.96 -9.30 -20.15
N ILE A 571 7.67 -9.16 -19.83
CA ILE A 571 7.19 -8.22 -18.81
C ILE A 571 7.75 -8.61 -17.44
N VAL A 572 7.67 -9.89 -17.06
CA VAL A 572 8.27 -10.42 -15.82
C VAL A 572 9.77 -10.16 -15.77
N ALA A 573 10.49 -10.53 -16.83
CA ALA A 573 11.92 -10.34 -16.93
C ALA A 573 12.29 -8.85 -16.88
N GLY A 574 11.56 -8.00 -17.60
CA GLY A 574 11.74 -6.54 -17.61
C GLY A 574 11.52 -5.91 -16.24
N ALA A 575 10.52 -6.38 -15.47
CA ALA A 575 10.28 -5.89 -14.12
C ALA A 575 11.39 -6.31 -13.13
N LEU A 576 11.93 -7.53 -13.25
CA LEU A 576 12.90 -8.08 -12.30
C LEU A 576 14.37 -7.85 -12.69
N CYS A 577 14.69 -7.58 -13.96
CA CYS A 577 16.07 -7.48 -14.45
C CYS A 577 16.86 -6.34 -13.80
N PHE A 578 16.18 -5.32 -13.26
CA PHE A 578 16.81 -4.22 -12.54
C PHE A 578 17.63 -4.69 -11.35
N MET A 579 17.24 -5.79 -10.67
CA MET A 579 18.01 -6.38 -9.57
C MET A 579 19.40 -6.86 -10.03
N PRO A 580 19.53 -7.87 -10.92
CA PRO A 580 20.84 -8.36 -11.35
C PRO A 580 21.63 -7.33 -12.17
N ILE A 581 20.98 -6.54 -13.04
CA ILE A 581 21.67 -5.54 -13.87
C ILE A 581 22.32 -4.48 -12.98
N TRP A 582 21.58 -3.94 -12.01
CA TRP A 582 22.13 -2.94 -11.10
C TRP A 582 23.27 -3.51 -10.25
N TYR A 583 23.09 -4.72 -9.72
CA TYR A 583 24.12 -5.39 -8.94
C TYR A 583 25.42 -5.55 -9.73
N ILE A 584 25.35 -6.02 -10.97
CA ILE A 584 26.51 -6.15 -11.86
C ILE A 584 27.15 -4.79 -12.15
N ILE A 585 26.37 -3.77 -12.51
CA ILE A 585 26.89 -2.41 -12.76
C ILE A 585 27.62 -1.87 -11.52
N TYR A 586 27.03 -2.07 -10.33
CA TYR A 586 27.60 -1.61 -9.07
C TYR A 586 28.90 -2.35 -8.73
N MET A 587 28.96 -3.67 -8.95
CA MET A 587 30.16 -4.49 -8.78
C MET A 587 31.28 -4.06 -9.74
N CYS A 588 30.96 -3.86 -11.02
CA CYS A 588 31.93 -3.42 -12.02
C CYS A 588 32.55 -2.05 -11.70
N LYS A 589 31.74 -1.11 -11.15
CA LYS A 589 32.23 0.21 -10.77
C LYS A 589 33.14 0.22 -9.53
N ASN A 590 32.93 -0.72 -8.60
CA ASN A 590 33.64 -0.74 -7.31
C ASN A 590 34.74 -1.81 -7.20
N GLY A 591 35.01 -2.54 -8.28
CA GLY A 591 35.99 -3.64 -8.34
C GLY A 591 35.35 -5.00 -8.02
N LEU A 592 35.46 -5.94 -8.97
CA LEU A 592 34.69 -7.20 -9.00
C LEU A 592 34.95 -8.14 -7.81
N PHE A 593 36.18 -8.14 -7.27
CA PHE A 593 36.62 -9.08 -6.23
C PHE A 593 37.13 -8.41 -4.95
N THR A 594 37.48 -7.13 -4.99
CA THR A 594 38.24 -6.53 -3.89
C THR A 594 37.39 -6.27 -2.65
N LEU A 595 36.04 -6.31 -2.69
CA LEU A 595 35.27 -6.05 -1.46
C LEU A 595 33.77 -6.46 -1.50
N CYS A 596 33.44 -7.75 -1.68
CA CYS A 596 32.09 -8.27 -1.39
C CYS A 596 31.56 -7.84 0.01
N LYS A 597 32.48 -7.58 0.95
CA LYS A 597 32.18 -7.06 2.30
C LYS A 597 31.84 -5.56 2.37
N ARG A 598 32.39 -4.67 1.51
CA ARG A 598 32.00 -3.23 1.46
C ARG A 598 30.78 -2.99 0.61
N VAL A 599 30.62 -3.81 -0.43
CA VAL A 599 29.51 -3.69 -1.38
C VAL A 599 28.17 -3.81 -0.66
N ASN A 600 28.14 -4.65 0.39
CA ASN A 600 26.96 -4.91 1.20
C ASN A 600 26.90 -4.10 2.50
N THR A 601 27.71 -3.05 2.64
CA THR A 601 27.62 -2.13 3.78
C THR A 601 26.71 -0.95 3.48
N PRO A 602 25.93 -0.46 4.46
CA PRO A 602 25.14 0.75 4.30
C PRO A 602 25.99 1.95 3.91
N THR A 603 25.38 2.89 3.18
CA THR A 603 26.01 4.20 2.96
C THR A 603 26.12 4.99 4.26
N ARG A 604 27.01 5.98 4.30
CA ARG A 604 27.05 6.97 5.40
C ARG A 604 25.75 7.75 5.57
N ALA A 605 24.94 7.83 4.53
CA ALA A 605 23.64 8.50 4.57
C ALA A 605 22.55 7.64 5.22
N TRP A 606 22.73 6.32 5.34
CA TRP A 606 21.77 5.41 5.96
C TRP A 606 21.55 5.75 7.44
N GLY A 607 20.30 5.61 7.88
CA GLY A 607 19.87 5.88 9.25
C GLY A 607 18.66 6.82 9.28
N PRO A 608 18.25 7.22 10.49
CA PRO A 608 17.14 8.16 10.67
C PRO A 608 17.37 9.46 9.90
N ALA A 609 16.31 10.00 9.30
CA ALA A 609 16.39 11.22 8.50
C ALA A 609 16.70 12.46 9.35
N LEU A 610 16.12 12.56 10.55
CA LEU A 610 16.35 13.69 11.45
C LEU A 610 17.57 13.44 12.35
N PRO A 611 18.50 14.41 12.51
CA PRO A 611 19.68 14.25 13.36
C PRO A 611 19.36 13.87 14.80
N GLU A 612 18.27 14.41 15.37
CA GLU A 612 17.79 14.11 16.72
C GLU A 612 17.47 12.62 16.94
N ASN A 613 17.08 11.91 15.88
CA ASN A 613 16.75 10.48 15.95
C ASN A 613 17.98 9.58 15.73
N ARG A 614 19.13 10.13 15.32
CA ARG A 614 20.39 9.38 15.12
C ARG A 614 21.08 9.07 16.45
N THR A 615 20.39 8.30 17.29
CA THR A 615 20.86 7.90 18.61
C THR A 615 21.68 6.60 18.56
N GLY A 616 22.45 6.34 19.61
CA GLY A 616 23.22 5.11 19.75
C GLY A 616 24.53 5.06 18.94
N PRO A 617 25.43 4.11 19.26
CA PRO A 617 26.82 4.12 18.80
C PRO A 617 26.99 3.91 17.29
N ARG A 618 25.98 3.34 16.60
CA ARG A 618 26.02 3.11 15.15
C ARG A 618 25.80 4.38 14.32
N TYR A 619 25.08 5.38 14.85
CA TYR A 619 24.67 6.57 14.09
C TYR A 619 25.19 7.88 14.70
N SER A 620 25.61 7.88 15.97
CA SER A 620 26.04 9.07 16.72
C SER A 620 27.35 9.72 16.24
N GLN A 621 28.03 9.16 15.23
CA GLN A 621 29.32 9.66 14.72
C GLN A 621 29.21 10.68 13.56
N THR A 622 28.03 11.24 13.27
CA THR A 622 27.85 12.15 12.10
C THR A 622 27.75 13.65 12.41
N VAL A 623 28.16 14.09 13.61
CA VAL A 623 28.28 15.53 13.92
C VAL A 623 29.74 15.88 14.23
N GLU A 624 30.58 15.96 13.19
CA GLU A 624 31.75 16.84 13.28
C GLU A 624 31.20 18.27 13.17
N VAL A 625 30.95 18.90 14.32
CA VAL A 625 30.91 20.36 14.38
C VAL A 625 32.31 20.81 13.99
N THR A 626 32.50 21.25 12.75
CA THR A 626 33.70 22.00 12.40
C THR A 626 33.66 23.26 13.26
N PRO A 627 34.60 23.47 14.20
CA PRO A 627 34.64 24.73 14.92
C PRO A 627 34.88 25.82 13.87
N VAL A 628 33.95 26.76 13.76
CA VAL A 628 34.17 28.00 13.02
C VAL A 628 35.33 28.68 13.73
N ILE A 629 36.52 28.62 13.12
CA ILE A 629 37.65 29.41 13.56
C ILE A 629 37.33 30.83 13.13
N ASP A 630 36.81 31.64 14.05
CA ASP A 630 36.74 33.08 13.85
C ASP A 630 38.18 33.61 13.65
N MET A 631 38.46 34.08 12.44
CA MET A 631 39.70 34.77 12.11
C MET A 631 39.43 36.28 12.11
N ASP A 632 39.94 36.98 13.11
CA ASP A 632 39.98 38.45 13.10
C ASP A 632 41.10 38.95 12.19
N VAL A 633 40.79 39.93 11.34
CA VAL A 633 41.77 40.66 10.54
C VAL A 633 42.16 41.93 11.29
N GLU A 634 43.26 41.87 12.05
CA GLU A 634 44.00 43.06 12.46
C GLU A 634 45.41 43.00 11.87
N GLY A 635 45.77 44.01 11.07
CA GLY A 635 47.17 44.24 10.68
C GLY A 635 47.80 43.24 9.69
N GLY A 636 47.02 42.48 8.92
CA GLY A 636 47.55 41.72 7.78
C GLY A 636 48.31 40.42 8.11
N LEU A 637 48.18 39.87 9.32
CA LEU A 637 48.75 38.57 9.69
C LEU A 637 47.70 37.69 10.39
N TYR A 638 47.43 36.51 9.82
CA TYR A 638 46.52 35.52 10.38
C TYR A 638 47.10 34.89 11.66
N ARG A 639 46.37 34.92 12.79
CA ARG A 639 46.63 34.07 13.96
C ARG A 639 45.33 33.52 14.55
N PRO A 640 45.28 32.23 14.94
CA PRO A 640 44.14 31.65 15.64
C PRO A 640 44.11 32.07 17.13
N LYS A 641 42.92 32.34 17.68
CA LYS A 641 42.69 32.48 19.12
C LYS A 641 42.46 31.08 19.73
N GLY A 642 43.27 30.70 20.73
CA GLY A 642 42.99 29.56 21.62
C GLY A 642 43.97 28.38 21.51
N LYS A 643 44.19 27.70 22.66
CA LYS A 643 45.07 26.52 22.79
C LYS A 643 44.61 25.38 21.87
N VAL A 644 45.50 24.94 20.98
CA VAL A 644 45.38 23.68 20.25
C VAL A 644 45.48 22.53 21.24
N ILE A 645 44.39 21.78 21.45
CA ILE A 645 44.45 20.44 22.03
C ILE A 645 44.39 19.47 20.84
N SER A 646 45.54 18.91 20.48
CA SER A 646 45.63 17.84 19.50
C SER A 646 45.16 16.53 20.13
N TYR A 647 44.14 15.88 19.56
CA TYR A 647 43.88 14.47 19.79
C TYR A 647 44.39 13.67 18.60
N GLU A 648 45.30 12.73 18.85
CA GLU A 648 45.70 11.72 17.86
C GLU A 648 44.52 10.79 17.56
N PRO A 649 44.32 10.36 16.30
CA PRO A 649 43.34 9.33 15.97
C PRO A 649 43.80 8.00 16.55
N GLY A 650 43.03 7.45 17.49
CA GLY A 650 43.25 6.08 17.97
C GLY A 650 43.10 5.08 16.82
N GLU A 651 44.14 4.25 16.61
CA GLU A 651 44.12 3.14 15.67
C GLU A 651 42.94 2.18 15.93
N PRO A 652 42.40 1.53 14.88
CA PRO A 652 41.35 0.53 15.04
C PRO A 652 41.93 -0.70 15.74
N ARG A 653 41.58 -0.90 17.02
CA ARG A 653 41.93 -2.14 17.74
C ARG A 653 41.29 -3.34 17.05
N GLY A 654 42.15 -4.21 16.52
CA GLY A 654 41.79 -5.51 16.00
C GLY A 654 41.19 -6.40 17.08
N TYR A 655 40.21 -7.20 16.67
CA TYR A 655 39.66 -8.29 17.47
C TYR A 655 40.76 -9.33 17.73
N ALA A 656 41.04 -9.59 19.01
CA ALA A 656 41.77 -10.77 19.45
C ALA A 656 40.95 -11.51 20.51
N ASN A 657 40.72 -12.80 20.24
CA ASN A 657 40.16 -13.78 21.17
C ASN A 657 41.00 -13.88 22.44
N GLY A 658 40.33 -14.12 23.58
CA GLY A 658 41.00 -14.53 24.81
C GLY A 658 40.02 -14.77 25.96
N ASN A 659 39.68 -16.04 26.19
CA ASN A 659 39.16 -16.53 27.47
C ASN A 659 40.11 -16.10 28.60
N TYR A 660 39.60 -15.67 29.76
CA TYR A 660 39.99 -16.17 31.08
C TYR A 660 39.07 -15.63 32.18
N SER A 661 38.81 -16.53 33.13
CA SER A 661 37.95 -16.49 34.31
C SER A 661 38.57 -15.80 35.54
N GLN A 662 37.71 -15.23 36.40
CA GLN A 662 37.88 -14.97 37.86
C GLN A 662 39.02 -14.00 38.25
N THR A 663 39.00 -13.16 39.29
CA THR A 663 38.44 -13.21 40.66
C THR A 663 38.43 -11.78 41.27
N ASN A 664 37.60 -11.57 42.29
CA ASN A 664 37.58 -10.45 43.23
C ASN A 664 38.96 -10.08 43.82
N THR A 665 39.21 -8.79 44.07
CA THR A 665 39.75 -8.25 45.34
C THR A 665 39.68 -6.72 45.39
N VAL A 666 39.14 -6.21 46.50
CA VAL A 666 39.22 -4.83 46.98
C VAL A 666 40.58 -4.58 47.64
N PRO A 667 41.09 -3.34 47.66
CA PRO A 667 41.73 -2.88 48.89
C PRO A 667 41.28 -1.49 49.36
N SER A 668 41.38 -1.37 50.68
CA SER A 668 40.89 -0.37 51.62
C SER A 668 41.65 0.98 51.60
N ALA A 669 40.99 1.99 52.18
CA ALA A 669 41.46 3.35 52.44
C ALA A 669 42.61 3.47 53.48
N PRO A 670 43.11 4.70 53.69
CA PRO A 670 43.10 5.25 55.06
C PRO A 670 42.62 6.72 55.18
N ASP A 671 42.20 7.02 56.42
CA ASP A 671 41.53 8.20 56.97
C ASP A 671 42.32 9.52 57.02
N LEU A 672 41.59 10.64 57.14
CA LEU A 672 41.88 11.72 58.10
C LEU A 672 40.62 12.58 58.43
N GLN A 673 40.31 12.58 59.73
CA GLN A 673 39.45 13.41 60.62
C GLN A 673 39.45 14.94 60.34
N ASN A 674 38.57 15.82 60.83
CA ASN A 674 37.50 15.83 61.86
C ASN A 674 36.70 17.17 61.73
N GLY A 675 35.47 17.22 62.27
CA GLY A 675 34.80 18.49 62.60
C GLY A 675 33.27 18.39 62.66
N GLY A 676 32.73 17.80 63.73
CA GLY A 676 31.29 17.63 63.94
C GLY A 676 30.58 18.83 64.59
N LEU A 677 29.25 18.81 64.54
CA LEU A 677 28.29 19.30 65.54
C LEU A 677 26.90 18.72 65.19
N GLU A 678 26.34 17.94 66.11
CA GLU A 678 24.97 17.41 66.22
C GLU A 678 24.55 17.64 67.71
N PRO A 679 23.31 17.38 68.21
CA PRO A 679 22.12 16.81 67.57
C PRO A 679 20.77 17.44 67.98
N SER A 680 19.67 16.99 67.35
CA SER A 680 18.39 16.79 68.04
C SER A 680 17.52 15.75 67.32
N TYR A 681 17.21 14.68 68.05
CA TYR A 681 16.45 13.47 67.71
C TYR A 681 14.92 13.70 67.69
N GLU A 682 14.17 12.95 66.86
CA GLU A 682 13.15 12.00 67.35
C GLU A 682 12.68 10.99 66.27
N HIS A 683 12.24 9.83 66.74
CA HIS A 683 12.14 8.51 66.10
C HIS A 683 10.79 8.18 65.43
N GLY A 684 10.79 7.13 64.58
CA GLY A 684 9.62 6.25 64.44
C GLY A 684 9.58 5.33 63.21
N TYR A 685 10.27 4.18 63.27
CA TYR A 685 9.95 2.97 62.47
C TYR A 685 9.03 2.04 63.29
N ILE A 686 8.25 1.15 62.65
CA ILE A 686 8.28 -0.33 62.85
C ILE A 686 7.19 -1.10 62.04
N ASN A 687 7.68 -2.21 61.51
CA ASN A 687 7.15 -3.44 60.90
C ASN A 687 5.93 -4.21 61.48
N SER A 688 5.32 -5.00 60.58
CA SER A 688 5.03 -6.47 60.60
C SER A 688 3.76 -7.12 61.22
N THR A 689 3.16 -8.00 60.39
CA THR A 689 2.75 -9.42 60.60
C THR A 689 1.37 -9.89 61.14
N PHE A 690 0.79 -10.82 60.35
CA PHE A 690 0.10 -12.11 60.62
C PHE A 690 -1.36 -12.25 61.14
N SER A 691 -2.09 -13.12 60.40
CA SER A 691 -2.92 -14.27 60.83
C SER A 691 -4.47 -14.23 60.76
N HIS A 692 -5.01 -15.32 60.19
CA HIS A 692 -6.39 -15.77 59.98
C HIS A 692 -7.17 -16.09 61.29
N PRO A 693 -8.51 -16.30 61.23
CA PRO A 693 -9.04 -17.68 61.18
C PRO A 693 -10.27 -17.90 60.26
N ASP A 694 -10.50 -19.18 59.99
CA ASP A 694 -11.63 -19.84 59.32
C ASP A 694 -13.02 -19.59 59.95
N GLU A 695 -14.10 -19.72 59.17
CA GLU A 695 -15.16 -20.74 59.41
C GLU A 695 -16.24 -20.78 58.30
N SER A 696 -16.33 -21.96 57.67
CA SER A 696 -17.53 -22.73 57.28
C SER A 696 -18.75 -22.09 56.57
N GLY A 697 -19.05 -22.63 55.37
CA GLY A 697 -20.19 -23.55 55.25
C GLY A 697 -21.31 -23.23 54.25
N LYS A 698 -21.42 -24.11 53.22
CA LYS A 698 -22.62 -24.53 52.44
C LYS A 698 -23.19 -23.53 51.42
N LYS A 699 -23.79 -23.93 50.30
CA LYS A 699 -23.84 -25.13 49.41
C LYS A 699 -24.95 -24.78 48.39
N ASP A 700 -24.77 -25.13 47.11
CA ASP A 700 -25.79 -25.38 46.06
C ASP A 700 -26.87 -24.27 45.82
N ASP A 701 -27.27 -23.91 44.61
CA ASP A 701 -27.69 -24.79 43.54
C ASP A 701 -27.86 -24.03 42.22
N SER A 702 -27.94 -24.86 41.19
CA SER A 702 -28.07 -24.67 39.77
C SER A 702 -29.38 -24.02 39.25
N THR A 703 -29.34 -23.72 37.94
CA THR A 703 -30.42 -23.67 36.92
C THR A 703 -31.09 -22.36 36.49
N LYS A 704 -30.97 -22.16 35.15
CA LYS A 704 -31.96 -21.66 34.16
C LYS A 704 -32.40 -20.20 34.23
N PHE A 705 -32.00 -19.41 33.23
CA PHE A 705 -32.78 -19.19 31.99
C PHE A 705 -31.87 -18.67 30.87
#